data_AF-A0A6A4DK51-F1
#
_entry.id   AF-A0A6A4DK51-F1
#
_cell.length_a   1.000
_cell.length_b   1.000
_cell.length_c   1.000
_cell.angle_alpha   90.00
_cell.angle_beta   90.00
_cell.angle_gamma   90.00
#
_symmetry.space_group_name_H-M   'P 1'
#
loop_
_entity.id
_entity.type
_entity.pdbx_description
1 polymer ?
#
loop_
_entity_poly.entity_id
_entity_poly.type
_entity_poly.pdbx_seq_one_letter_code
_entity_poly.pdbx_strand_id
1 'polypeptide(L)'
;MEESYQNEVEMWEAHVQNEWSEIEEKKERADTLRADITRLTEELNSKSSGLAVEEIRLVVAYPLNQQICRRHSPLRSQLQYDIQRLTTTLQQTNTTLEQAIAMPRYLVRPLPLVKEEACKVLFMLTMPRALEILGNLCLSAQRAIAPVKPTVEMKQVPKLSGTTWQQFRSQHAPSRHFPADKVFTASPREFSLPSSFGPKSVEDVSSRAQYESECVWDLTLCGTALKWKDESGEAVNPFAATATSVVSSFIEEMSEPYSWMNAWPGGDDLRGNLVYANLHQLAACTAFDKASFIALGSLRAFPNQQYRKLLMALHNDVFPWSFGSVATIVRQSLYQVGDLTDETQPQILWKTDMNQDERGLKTFCSVLELTASRLEQTPRRFESVPLLSELAGYALQFTPNALPILKTFAGMARSWAENTQEGYEKESDPKRIAEARQKECILYGHALLAFTLGEWDDEAAREVCELIVSFRKAFLCASIDETATADMLRVESRVTEMMTRRIAELVSFLDKSEVDEVLTGLVRLVNGRCPPRLQWRKESKLTAGTGQFGSCFETVDARYAVNLFTGIVLTDGNPPGGLPTEILEHERFSELFGSRNFEVVSDGGALRTSRPYCNRFYDFALHTGGELFVQELAVDPTLRVSSTLQLCSVSWIDALGGHFPARLRELYSHWYWVERNCVLFRPKQAKCREIFFVATLDDSGALQCYQVPFSDTKDAYELILNRLGDYERFVQKDESLSDVLGVLAKFEDERFLHPLKSADGVMKVELPRFKLTFCLNQSMQFESVEHKG
;
A
#
# COMPACT_ATOMS: atom_id res chain seq x y z
N MET A 1 -13.97 -6.79 -47.81
CA MET A 1 -12.65 -6.16 -48.07
C MET A 1 -12.57 -5.60 -49.47
N GLU A 2 -12.84 -6.41 -50.50
CA GLU A 2 -12.93 -5.98 -51.91
C GLU A 2 -13.79 -4.72 -52.10
N GLU A 3 -15.01 -4.74 -51.57
CA GLU A 3 -15.96 -3.62 -51.63
C GLU A 3 -15.45 -2.37 -50.89
N SER A 4 -14.77 -2.55 -49.76
CA SER A 4 -14.17 -1.43 -49.02
C SER A 4 -13.01 -0.81 -49.78
N TYR A 5 -12.21 -1.59 -50.49
CA TYR A 5 -11.14 -1.06 -51.34
C TYR A 5 -11.73 -0.31 -52.54
N GLN A 6 -12.74 -0.88 -53.19
CA GLN A 6 -13.39 -0.26 -54.34
C GLN A 6 -14.02 1.09 -53.99
N ASN A 7 -14.73 1.17 -52.86
CA ASN A 7 -15.28 2.43 -52.35
C ASN A 7 -14.20 3.48 -52.10
N GLU A 8 -13.00 3.09 -51.62
CA GLU A 8 -11.89 4.02 -51.39
C GLU A 8 -11.26 4.52 -52.68
N VAL A 9 -11.13 3.65 -53.68
CA VAL A 9 -10.66 4.03 -55.02
C VAL A 9 -11.62 5.02 -55.66
N GLU A 10 -12.93 4.76 -55.61
CA GLU A 10 -13.95 5.66 -56.14
C GLU A 10 -13.96 7.04 -55.44
N MET A 11 -13.85 7.06 -54.11
CA MET A 11 -13.73 8.33 -53.36
C MET A 11 -12.46 9.10 -53.71
N TRP A 12 -11.34 8.40 -53.90
CA TRP A 12 -10.07 9.01 -54.28
C TRP A 12 -10.14 9.60 -55.70
N GLU A 13 -10.67 8.84 -56.66
CA GLU A 13 -10.86 9.31 -58.04
C GLU A 13 -11.79 10.53 -58.11
N ALA A 14 -12.87 10.54 -57.32
CA ALA A 14 -13.74 11.70 -57.19
C ALA A 14 -13.01 12.92 -56.60
N HIS A 15 -12.14 12.71 -55.61
CA HIS A 15 -11.34 13.80 -55.02
C HIS A 15 -10.33 14.37 -56.00
N VAL A 16 -9.59 13.52 -56.71
CA VAL A 16 -8.66 13.94 -57.77
C VAL A 16 -9.39 14.69 -58.88
N GLN A 17 -10.60 14.25 -59.26
CA GLN A 17 -11.41 14.94 -60.24
C GLN A 17 -11.83 16.34 -59.77
N ASN A 18 -12.22 16.50 -58.50
CA ASN A 18 -12.58 17.80 -57.95
C ASN A 18 -11.39 18.78 -57.94
N GLU A 19 -10.20 18.31 -57.57
CA GLU A 19 -8.97 19.13 -57.59
C GLU A 19 -8.56 19.50 -59.02
N TRP A 20 -8.75 18.60 -59.99
CA TRP A 20 -8.54 18.91 -61.40
C TRP A 20 -9.51 20.00 -61.89
N SER A 21 -10.78 19.93 -61.50
CA SER A 21 -11.75 20.98 -61.82
C SER A 21 -11.37 22.34 -61.20
N GLU A 22 -10.80 22.37 -59.99
CA GLU A 22 -10.27 23.62 -59.40
C GLU A 22 -9.10 24.19 -60.22
N ILE A 23 -8.23 23.33 -60.77
CA ILE A 23 -7.12 23.75 -61.63
C ILE A 23 -7.63 24.34 -62.94
N GLU A 24 -8.66 23.74 -63.53
CA GLU A 24 -9.32 24.27 -64.73
C GLU A 24 -9.95 25.65 -64.47
N GLU A 25 -10.67 25.81 -63.35
CA GLU A 25 -11.23 27.10 -62.92
C GLU A 25 -10.13 28.15 -62.69
N LYS A 26 -8.99 27.75 -62.11
CA LYS A 26 -7.84 28.64 -61.89
C LYS A 26 -7.22 29.10 -63.21
N LYS A 27 -7.12 28.24 -64.22
CA LYS A 27 -6.65 28.61 -65.56
C LYS A 27 -7.58 29.60 -66.23
N GLU A 28 -8.89 29.33 -66.20
CA GLU A 28 -9.90 30.25 -66.76
C GLU A 28 -9.84 31.62 -66.05
N ARG A 29 -9.69 31.61 -64.72
CA ARG A 29 -9.49 32.83 -63.93
C ARG A 29 -8.17 33.53 -64.28
N ALA A 30 -7.08 32.82 -64.53
CA ALA A 30 -5.82 33.44 -64.95
C ALA A 30 -5.94 34.12 -66.33
N ASP A 31 -6.65 33.51 -67.27
CA ASP A 31 -6.86 34.07 -68.61
C ASP A 31 -7.74 35.33 -68.57
N THR A 32 -8.80 35.32 -67.77
CA THR A 32 -9.65 36.51 -67.55
C THR A 32 -8.87 37.65 -66.89
N LEU A 33 -8.06 37.35 -65.87
CA LEU A 33 -7.21 38.34 -65.20
C LEU A 33 -6.15 38.93 -66.14
N ARG A 34 -5.56 38.12 -67.03
CA ARG A 34 -4.64 38.60 -68.07
C ARG A 34 -5.31 39.57 -69.03
N ALA A 35 -6.51 39.23 -69.50
CA ALA A 35 -7.29 40.12 -70.37
C ALA A 35 -7.62 41.45 -69.67
N ASP A 36 -7.99 41.40 -68.37
CA ASP A 36 -8.22 42.59 -67.55
C ASP A 36 -6.94 43.42 -67.36
N ILE A 37 -5.78 42.80 -67.14
CA ILE A 37 -4.49 43.50 -67.05
C ILE A 37 -4.17 44.21 -68.36
N THR A 38 -4.36 43.55 -69.52
CA THR A 38 -4.17 44.18 -70.83
C THR A 38 -5.06 45.41 -70.99
N ARG A 39 -6.36 45.29 -70.69
CA ARG A 39 -7.32 46.40 -70.76
C ARG A 39 -6.95 47.55 -69.80
N LEU A 40 -6.61 47.23 -68.55
CA LEU A 40 -6.20 48.23 -67.55
C LEU A 40 -4.90 48.94 -67.94
N THR A 41 -3.97 48.22 -68.58
CA THR A 41 -2.70 48.78 -69.08
C THR A 41 -2.94 49.75 -70.24
N GLU A 42 -3.82 49.38 -71.19
CA GLU A 42 -4.23 50.26 -72.28
C GLU A 42 -4.92 51.54 -71.76
N GLU A 43 -5.81 51.40 -70.78
CA GLU A 43 -6.47 52.54 -70.15
C GLU A 43 -5.48 53.43 -69.38
N LEU A 44 -4.55 52.83 -68.63
CA LEU A 44 -3.47 53.55 -67.94
C LEU A 44 -2.60 54.33 -68.92
N ASN A 45 -2.22 53.73 -70.05
CA ASN A 45 -1.44 54.38 -71.09
C ASN A 45 -2.21 55.56 -71.71
N SER A 46 -3.50 55.36 -72.01
CA SER A 46 -4.37 56.42 -72.52
C SER A 46 -4.48 57.62 -71.57
N LYS A 47 -4.71 57.37 -70.26
CA LYS A 47 -4.79 58.43 -69.24
C LYS A 47 -3.45 59.11 -69.00
N SER A 48 -2.34 58.37 -69.08
CA SER A 48 -0.98 58.92 -68.97
C SER A 48 -0.63 59.82 -70.15
N SER A 49 -0.98 59.42 -71.38
CA SER A 49 -0.86 60.28 -72.56
C SER A 49 -1.75 61.53 -72.45
N GLY A 50 -2.98 61.39 -71.95
CA GLY A 50 -3.87 62.52 -71.69
C GLY A 50 -3.32 63.50 -70.65
N LEU A 51 -2.69 63.00 -69.58
CA LEU A 51 -2.04 63.83 -68.56
C LEU A 51 -0.84 64.58 -69.16
N ALA A 52 -0.02 63.93 -69.98
CA ALA A 52 1.13 64.57 -70.64
C ALA A 52 0.69 65.72 -71.57
N VAL A 53 -0.38 65.51 -72.35
CA VAL A 53 -0.96 66.55 -73.22
C VAL A 53 -1.52 67.72 -72.39
N GLU A 54 -2.22 67.42 -71.30
CA GLU A 54 -2.76 68.44 -70.39
C GLU A 54 -1.66 69.21 -69.66
N GLU A 55 -0.57 68.55 -69.27
CA GLU A 55 0.60 69.21 -68.68
C GLU A 55 1.28 70.16 -69.68
N ILE A 56 1.44 69.74 -70.95
CA ILE A 56 1.93 70.62 -72.02
C ILE A 56 1.00 71.82 -72.19
N ARG A 57 -0.33 71.61 -72.24
CA ARG A 57 -1.33 72.70 -72.31
C ARG A 57 -1.20 73.68 -71.15
N LEU A 58 -1.09 73.19 -69.91
CA LEU A 58 -0.97 74.02 -68.70
C LEU A 58 0.36 74.77 -68.63
N VAL A 59 1.45 74.18 -69.16
CA VAL A 59 2.76 74.83 -69.28
C VAL A 59 2.69 76.02 -70.25
N VAL A 60 1.99 75.86 -71.38
CA VAL A 60 1.78 76.92 -72.39
C VAL A 60 0.81 78.00 -71.88
N ALA A 61 -0.29 77.61 -71.23
CA ALA A 61 -1.34 78.54 -70.80
C ALA A 61 -0.94 79.44 -69.61
N TYR A 62 0.01 79.00 -68.76
CA TYR A 62 0.42 79.75 -67.57
C TYR A 62 1.96 79.85 -67.42
N PRO A 63 2.69 80.65 -68.22
CA PRO A 63 4.14 80.79 -68.11
C PRO A 63 4.56 81.64 -66.89
N LEU A 64 5.55 81.18 -66.11
CA LEU A 64 6.21 81.81 -64.94
C LEU A 64 5.33 82.40 -63.81
N ASN A 65 5.58 81.93 -62.57
CA ASN A 65 5.03 82.39 -61.27
C ASN A 65 3.58 82.05 -60.87
N GLN A 66 2.81 81.28 -61.64
CA GLN A 66 1.48 80.77 -61.22
C GLN A 66 1.45 79.23 -61.01
N GLN A 67 2.34 78.70 -60.17
CA GLN A 67 2.37 77.26 -59.84
C GLN A 67 1.06 76.77 -59.19
N ILE A 68 0.35 77.63 -58.44
CA ILE A 68 -0.91 77.30 -57.79
C ILE A 68 -2.01 77.01 -58.82
N CYS A 69 -2.12 77.80 -59.89
CA CYS A 69 -3.09 77.58 -60.97
C CYS A 69 -2.84 76.28 -61.74
N ARG A 70 -1.56 75.90 -61.96
CA ARG A 70 -1.18 74.62 -62.58
C ARG A 70 -1.46 73.40 -61.70
N ARG A 71 -1.55 73.57 -60.37
CA ARG A 71 -1.92 72.52 -59.40
C ARG A 71 -3.44 72.38 -59.24
N HIS A 72 -4.22 73.43 -59.49
CA HIS A 72 -5.68 73.41 -59.38
C HIS A 72 -6.42 73.15 -60.71
N SER A 73 -5.74 72.65 -61.76
CA SER A 73 -6.46 72.14 -62.93
C SER A 73 -7.31 70.93 -62.52
N PRO A 74 -8.64 71.01 -62.59
CA PRO A 74 -9.51 69.89 -62.20
C PRO A 74 -9.22 68.65 -63.04
N LEU A 75 -8.93 68.85 -64.34
CA LEU A 75 -8.63 67.77 -65.28
C LEU A 75 -7.27 67.09 -64.97
N ARG A 76 -6.25 67.87 -64.58
CA ARG A 76 -4.96 67.31 -64.18
C ARG A 76 -5.08 66.47 -62.91
N SER A 77 -5.74 67.00 -61.87
CA SER A 77 -5.95 66.27 -60.62
C SER A 77 -6.80 65.02 -60.84
N GLN A 78 -7.81 65.07 -61.71
CA GLN A 78 -8.62 63.92 -62.09
C GLN A 78 -7.80 62.85 -62.82
N LEU A 79 -6.97 63.23 -63.79
CA LEU A 79 -6.10 62.29 -64.51
C LEU A 79 -5.03 61.67 -63.61
N GLN A 80 -4.44 62.44 -62.69
CA GLN A 80 -3.49 61.93 -61.69
C GLN A 80 -4.17 60.94 -60.72
N TYR A 81 -5.39 61.26 -60.26
CA TYR A 81 -6.19 60.36 -59.44
C TYR A 81 -6.54 59.06 -60.19
N ASP A 82 -6.99 59.15 -61.44
CA ASP A 82 -7.32 57.99 -62.27
C ASP A 82 -6.09 57.11 -62.55
N ILE A 83 -4.93 57.70 -62.84
CA ILE A 83 -3.66 56.98 -63.02
C ILE A 83 -3.26 56.26 -61.72
N GLN A 84 -3.35 56.92 -60.57
CA GLN A 84 -3.01 56.30 -59.29
C GLN A 84 -3.98 55.16 -58.97
N ARG A 85 -5.29 55.36 -59.18
CA ARG A 85 -6.32 54.32 -59.00
C ARG A 85 -6.07 53.12 -59.91
N LEU A 86 -5.81 53.35 -61.20
CA LEU A 86 -5.51 52.30 -62.18
C LEU A 86 -4.22 51.56 -61.83
N THR A 87 -3.17 52.26 -61.37
CA THR A 87 -1.91 51.64 -60.95
C THR A 87 -2.10 50.71 -59.76
N THR A 88 -2.85 51.15 -58.73
CA THR A 88 -3.17 50.31 -57.57
C THR A 88 -4.04 49.12 -57.97
N THR A 89 -5.02 49.32 -58.85
CA THR A 89 -5.87 48.23 -59.35
C THR A 89 -5.04 47.21 -60.13
N LEU A 90 -4.14 47.66 -61.00
CA LEU A 90 -3.25 46.78 -61.77
C LEU A 90 -2.30 45.98 -60.87
N GLN A 91 -1.76 46.60 -59.81
CA GLN A 91 -0.98 45.88 -58.79
C GLN A 91 -1.83 44.79 -58.10
N GLN A 92 -3.05 45.10 -57.68
CA GLN A 92 -3.96 44.13 -57.05
C GLN A 92 -4.33 42.99 -58.01
N THR A 93 -4.63 43.30 -59.27
CA THR A 93 -4.95 42.30 -60.30
C THR A 93 -3.73 41.41 -60.59
N ASN A 94 -2.51 41.97 -60.63
CA ASN A 94 -1.27 41.19 -60.77
C ASN A 94 -1.04 40.24 -59.58
N THR A 95 -1.24 40.69 -58.34
CA THR A 95 -1.14 39.81 -57.17
C THR A 95 -2.20 38.71 -57.20
N THR A 96 -3.42 39.03 -57.67
CA THR A 96 -4.49 38.05 -57.84
C THR A 96 -4.17 37.04 -58.94
N LEU A 97 -3.50 37.48 -60.02
CA LEU A 97 -3.00 36.61 -61.09
C LEU A 97 -1.91 35.66 -60.58
N GLU A 98 -0.94 36.16 -59.80
CA GLU A 98 0.10 35.33 -59.18
C GLU A 98 -0.51 34.23 -58.29
N GLN A 99 -1.58 34.53 -57.57
CA GLN A 99 -2.31 33.55 -56.75
C GLN A 99 -3.13 32.56 -57.59
N ALA A 100 -3.72 33.02 -58.71
CA ALA A 100 -4.49 32.16 -59.61
C ALA A 100 -3.60 31.17 -60.38
N ILE A 101 -2.38 31.59 -60.74
CA ILE A 101 -1.41 30.75 -61.46
C ILE A 101 -0.70 29.77 -60.51
N ALA A 102 -0.61 30.10 -59.22
CA ALA A 102 0.05 29.25 -58.24
C ALA A 102 -0.62 27.86 -58.13
N MET A 103 0.20 26.81 -58.18
CA MET A 103 -0.28 25.44 -58.05
C MET A 103 -0.87 25.19 -56.64
N PRO A 104 -2.04 24.53 -56.54
CA PRO A 104 -2.51 23.92 -55.29
C PRO A 104 -1.45 22.99 -54.67
N ARG A 105 -1.62 22.67 -53.38
CA ARG A 105 -0.74 21.68 -52.72
C ARG A 105 -0.87 20.34 -53.42
N TYR A 106 0.26 19.66 -53.60
CA TYR A 106 0.27 18.32 -54.18
C TYR A 106 -0.54 17.36 -53.29
N LEU A 107 -1.19 16.38 -53.93
CA LEU A 107 -2.00 15.40 -53.23
C LEU A 107 -1.12 14.25 -52.73
N VAL A 108 -1.46 13.71 -51.56
CA VAL A 108 -0.79 12.54 -51.00
C VAL A 108 -1.79 11.38 -51.02
N ARG A 109 -1.46 10.28 -51.69
CA ARG A 109 -2.36 9.13 -51.76
C ARG A 109 -2.55 8.52 -50.35
N PRO A 110 -3.79 8.34 -49.85
CA PRO A 110 -4.05 7.89 -48.48
C PRO A 110 -3.82 6.39 -48.27
N LEU A 111 -3.76 5.59 -49.34
CA LEU A 111 -3.53 4.15 -49.32
C LEU A 111 -2.41 3.75 -50.30
N PRO A 112 -1.73 2.61 -50.06
CA PRO A 112 -0.76 2.05 -51.00
C PRO A 112 -1.33 1.84 -52.42
N LEU A 113 -0.48 2.02 -53.45
CA LEU A 113 -0.86 1.77 -54.85
C LEU A 113 -1.21 0.30 -55.10
N VAL A 114 -0.47 -0.61 -54.47
CA VAL A 114 -0.67 -2.05 -54.60
C VAL A 114 -1.91 -2.47 -53.82
N LYS A 115 -2.91 -3.02 -54.52
CA LYS A 115 -4.20 -3.45 -53.96
C LYS A 115 -4.06 -4.36 -52.73
N GLU A 116 -3.13 -5.33 -52.77
CA GLU A 116 -2.91 -6.24 -51.65
C GLU A 116 -2.47 -5.50 -50.37
N GLU A 117 -1.56 -4.54 -50.49
CA GLU A 117 -1.10 -3.72 -49.36
C GLU A 117 -2.20 -2.79 -48.85
N ALA A 118 -2.98 -2.18 -49.76
CA ALA A 118 -4.13 -1.37 -49.39
C ALA A 118 -5.19 -2.18 -48.62
N CYS A 119 -5.49 -3.40 -49.07
CA CYS A 119 -6.40 -4.31 -48.37
C CYS A 119 -5.89 -4.66 -46.96
N LYS A 120 -4.58 -4.88 -46.76
CA LYS A 120 -4.01 -5.13 -45.42
C LYS A 120 -4.24 -3.94 -44.48
N VAL A 121 -3.99 -2.72 -44.97
CA VAL A 121 -4.20 -1.49 -44.20
C VAL A 121 -5.67 -1.33 -43.84
N LEU A 122 -6.56 -1.46 -44.84
CA LEU A 122 -8.00 -1.35 -44.65
C LEU A 122 -8.52 -2.39 -43.64
N PHE A 123 -8.05 -3.64 -43.72
CA PHE A 123 -8.45 -4.68 -42.78
C PHE A 123 -8.13 -4.28 -41.34
N MET A 124 -6.96 -3.69 -41.08
CA MET A 124 -6.59 -3.24 -39.72
C MET A 124 -7.47 -2.06 -39.26
N LEU A 125 -7.73 -1.11 -40.15
CA LEU A 125 -8.61 0.04 -39.87
C LEU A 125 -10.06 -0.40 -39.62
N THR A 126 -10.55 -1.44 -40.29
CA THR A 126 -11.92 -1.96 -40.17
C THR A 126 -12.01 -3.30 -39.43
N MET A 127 -10.96 -3.69 -38.69
CA MET A 127 -10.90 -5.01 -38.03
C MET A 127 -12.15 -5.26 -37.17
N PRO A 128 -12.84 -6.40 -37.34
CA PRO A 128 -13.98 -6.79 -36.51
C PRO A 128 -13.61 -6.88 -35.03
N ARG A 129 -14.52 -6.43 -34.15
CA ARG A 129 -14.29 -6.41 -32.69
C ARG A 129 -13.94 -7.78 -32.10
N ALA A 130 -14.50 -8.86 -32.62
CA ALA A 130 -14.19 -10.21 -32.15
C ALA A 130 -12.72 -10.60 -32.38
N LEU A 131 -12.14 -10.24 -33.54
CA LEU A 131 -10.73 -10.49 -33.83
C LEU A 131 -9.81 -9.61 -32.98
N GLU A 132 -10.24 -8.38 -32.69
CA GLU A 132 -9.53 -7.50 -31.77
C GLU A 132 -9.48 -8.10 -30.35
N ILE A 133 -10.61 -8.59 -29.83
CA ILE A 133 -10.68 -9.26 -28.52
C ILE A 133 -9.80 -10.51 -28.50
N LEU A 134 -9.89 -11.36 -29.53
CA LEU A 134 -9.05 -12.56 -29.64
C LEU A 134 -7.56 -12.19 -29.63
N GLY A 135 -7.17 -11.19 -30.42
CA GLY A 135 -5.80 -10.72 -30.46
C GLY A 135 -5.32 -10.16 -29.12
N ASN A 136 -6.19 -9.47 -28.37
CA ASN A 136 -5.89 -9.00 -27.02
C ASN A 136 -5.68 -10.16 -26.05
N LEU A 137 -6.55 -11.16 -26.09
CA LEU A 137 -6.41 -12.37 -25.27
C LEU A 137 -5.10 -13.09 -25.59
N CYS A 138 -4.75 -13.24 -26.88
CA CYS A 138 -3.47 -13.82 -27.29
C CYS A 138 -2.29 -13.00 -26.78
N LEU A 139 -2.35 -11.66 -26.84
CA LEU A 139 -1.29 -10.79 -26.32
C LEU A 139 -1.15 -10.91 -24.80
N SER A 140 -2.27 -10.88 -24.07
CA SER A 140 -2.27 -11.04 -22.61
C SER A 140 -1.75 -12.41 -22.19
N ALA A 141 -2.17 -13.47 -22.87
CA ALA A 141 -1.65 -14.82 -22.64
C ALA A 141 -0.15 -14.89 -22.94
N GLN A 142 0.30 -14.31 -24.05
CA GLN A 142 1.71 -14.28 -24.41
C GLN A 142 2.53 -13.49 -23.39
N ARG A 143 2.03 -12.36 -22.88
CA ARG A 143 2.70 -11.58 -21.82
C ARG A 143 2.79 -12.33 -20.50
N ALA A 144 1.81 -13.17 -20.19
CA ALA A 144 1.86 -14.02 -19.00
C ALA A 144 2.98 -15.09 -19.07
N ILE A 145 3.43 -15.46 -20.27
CA ILE A 145 4.47 -16.48 -20.50
C ILE A 145 5.77 -15.91 -21.09
N ALA A 146 5.82 -14.65 -21.47
CA ALA A 146 6.99 -13.99 -22.02
C ALA A 146 7.78 -13.28 -20.90
N PRO A 147 9.07 -12.98 -21.11
CA PRO A 147 9.86 -12.20 -20.16
C PRO A 147 9.18 -10.87 -19.80
N VAL A 148 9.08 -10.60 -18.49
CA VAL A 148 8.52 -9.34 -17.97
C VAL A 148 9.29 -8.12 -18.47
N LYS A 149 10.62 -8.25 -18.58
CA LYS A 149 11.49 -7.24 -19.20
C LYS A 149 11.72 -7.61 -20.66
N PRO A 150 11.49 -6.70 -21.63
CA PRO A 150 11.68 -7.03 -23.03
C PRO A 150 13.15 -7.35 -23.32
N THR A 151 13.39 -8.51 -23.91
CA THR A 151 14.73 -8.96 -24.30
C THR A 151 15.19 -8.30 -25.60
N VAL A 152 16.47 -8.48 -25.96
CA VAL A 152 17.06 -7.85 -27.15
C VAL A 152 16.29 -8.26 -28.40
N GLU A 153 15.95 -9.54 -28.55
CA GLU A 153 15.16 -10.08 -29.64
C GLU A 153 13.70 -9.56 -29.65
N MET A 154 13.08 -9.38 -28.48
CA MET A 154 11.76 -8.75 -28.38
C MET A 154 11.80 -7.28 -28.81
N LYS A 155 12.94 -6.60 -28.63
CA LYS A 155 13.15 -5.21 -29.06
C LYS A 155 13.54 -5.06 -30.53
N GLN A 156 13.86 -6.15 -31.23
CA GLN A 156 14.17 -6.15 -32.67
C GLN A 156 12.89 -6.02 -33.52
N VAL A 157 12.11 -4.98 -33.26
CA VAL A 157 10.96 -4.61 -34.09
C VAL A 157 11.47 -3.86 -35.32
N PRO A 158 10.88 -4.05 -36.52
CA PRO A 158 11.24 -3.26 -37.69
C PRO A 158 11.21 -1.76 -37.39
N LYS A 159 12.13 -0.98 -37.99
CA LYS A 159 12.05 0.48 -37.95
C LYS A 159 10.78 0.93 -38.69
N LEU A 160 9.84 1.48 -37.91
CA LEU A 160 8.53 1.89 -38.38
C LEU A 160 8.37 3.39 -38.17
N SER A 161 7.58 4.02 -39.02
CA SER A 161 7.25 5.44 -38.90
C SER A 161 6.64 5.76 -37.53
N GLY A 162 6.87 6.98 -37.03
CA GLY A 162 6.20 7.50 -35.83
C GLY A 162 4.69 7.67 -36.03
N THR A 163 4.23 7.76 -37.27
CA THR A 163 2.82 7.95 -37.64
C THR A 163 2.17 6.60 -37.95
N THR A 164 1.01 6.32 -37.36
CA THR A 164 0.21 5.12 -37.68
C THR A 164 -0.54 5.28 -38.99
N TRP A 165 -1.00 4.17 -39.59
CA TRP A 165 -1.85 4.21 -40.78
C TRP A 165 -3.16 4.97 -40.57
N GLN A 166 -3.72 4.91 -39.36
CA GLN A 166 -4.90 5.68 -39.00
C GLN A 166 -4.62 7.19 -39.01
N GLN A 167 -3.53 7.62 -38.37
CA GLN A 167 -3.12 9.03 -38.34
C GLN A 167 -2.78 9.51 -39.75
N PHE A 168 -2.01 8.73 -40.51
CA PHE A 168 -1.63 9.06 -41.88
C PHE A 168 -2.87 9.23 -42.78
N ARG A 169 -3.81 8.27 -42.74
CA ARG A 169 -5.05 8.36 -43.51
C ARG A 169 -5.92 9.54 -43.05
N SER A 170 -6.00 9.81 -41.76
CA SER A 170 -6.79 10.96 -41.25
C SER A 170 -6.27 12.32 -41.72
N GLN A 171 -4.98 12.41 -42.05
CA GLN A 171 -4.36 13.65 -42.55
C GLN A 171 -4.53 13.85 -44.07
N HIS A 172 -4.69 12.77 -44.83
CA HIS A 172 -4.61 12.80 -46.30
C HIS A 172 -5.84 12.25 -47.04
N ALA A 173 -6.77 11.58 -46.35
CA ALA A 173 -7.97 11.06 -46.97
C ALA A 173 -9.12 12.08 -46.93
N PRO A 174 -9.94 12.16 -48.00
CA PRO A 174 -11.05 13.09 -48.09
C PRO A 174 -12.22 12.75 -47.15
N SER A 175 -12.32 11.52 -46.61
CA SER A 175 -13.38 11.19 -45.63
C SER A 175 -13.10 9.98 -44.71
N ARG A 176 -13.89 9.95 -43.62
CA ARG A 176 -13.99 8.99 -42.49
C ARG A 176 -12.84 9.02 -41.47
N HIS A 177 -13.20 9.41 -40.25
CA HIS A 177 -12.43 9.12 -39.04
C HIS A 177 -12.73 7.68 -38.61
N PHE A 178 -11.69 6.85 -38.49
CA PHE A 178 -11.81 5.57 -37.80
C PHE A 178 -11.80 5.81 -36.28
N PRO A 179 -12.51 5.00 -35.49
CA PRO A 179 -12.48 5.12 -34.03
C PRO A 179 -11.05 5.04 -33.49
N ALA A 180 -10.73 5.92 -32.54
CA ALA A 180 -9.37 6.24 -32.10
C ALA A 180 -8.68 5.15 -31.27
N ASP A 181 -9.42 4.18 -30.73
CA ASP A 181 -8.88 3.25 -29.74
C ASP A 181 -9.00 1.79 -30.19
N LYS A 182 -7.97 1.32 -30.89
CA LYS A 182 -7.73 -0.11 -31.09
C LYS A 182 -6.38 -0.49 -30.52
N VAL A 183 -6.31 -1.66 -29.90
CA VAL A 183 -5.05 -2.21 -29.37
C VAL A 183 -4.07 -2.55 -30.51
N PHE A 184 -4.59 -2.97 -31.67
CA PHE A 184 -3.80 -3.24 -32.87
C PHE A 184 -3.57 -1.96 -33.67
N THR A 185 -2.34 -1.46 -33.64
CA THR A 185 -1.92 -0.32 -34.47
C THR A 185 -1.02 -0.79 -35.60
N ALA A 186 -1.47 -0.58 -36.84
CA ALA A 186 -0.65 -0.81 -38.03
C ALA A 186 0.11 0.48 -38.35
N SER A 187 1.43 0.36 -38.54
CA SER A 187 2.29 1.48 -38.94
C SER A 187 2.98 1.16 -40.27
N PRO A 188 3.12 2.16 -41.15
CA PRO A 188 4.03 2.06 -42.29
C PRO A 188 5.49 1.99 -41.82
N ARG A 189 6.38 1.44 -42.66
CA ARG A 189 7.82 1.65 -42.52
C ARG A 189 8.18 3.14 -42.58
N GLU A 190 9.38 3.49 -42.14
CA GLU A 190 9.87 4.88 -42.25
C GLU A 190 9.73 5.39 -43.69
N PHE A 191 9.15 6.59 -43.82
CA PHE A 191 8.95 7.28 -45.08
C PHE A 191 9.19 8.78 -44.87
N SER A 192 9.56 9.48 -45.93
CA SER A 192 9.72 10.94 -45.93
C SER A 192 8.78 11.57 -46.96
N LEU A 193 8.03 12.58 -46.52
CA LEU A 193 7.20 13.40 -47.40
C LEU A 193 8.04 14.57 -47.95
N PRO A 194 8.06 14.81 -49.26
CA PRO A 194 8.69 16.00 -49.83
C PRO A 194 8.04 17.29 -49.29
N SER A 195 8.80 18.37 -49.14
CA SER A 195 8.21 19.68 -48.79
C SER A 195 7.46 20.34 -49.95
N SER A 196 7.81 19.97 -51.18
CA SER A 196 7.16 20.36 -52.42
C SER A 196 7.28 19.23 -53.44
N PHE A 197 6.22 18.96 -54.20
CA PHE A 197 6.21 17.94 -55.24
C PHE A 197 5.37 18.44 -56.43
N GLY A 198 5.85 18.19 -57.64
CA GLY A 198 5.20 18.64 -58.88
C GLY A 198 5.52 20.07 -59.31
N PRO A 199 4.87 20.53 -60.41
CA PRO A 199 5.04 21.86 -60.98
C PRO A 199 4.59 22.98 -60.04
N LYS A 200 5.11 24.20 -60.28
CA LYS A 200 4.82 25.39 -59.47
C LYS A 200 3.64 26.20 -60.00
N SER A 201 3.30 26.02 -61.27
CA SER A 201 2.22 26.72 -61.97
C SER A 201 1.16 25.75 -62.44
N VAL A 202 -0.11 26.17 -62.39
CA VAL A 202 -1.24 25.42 -62.98
C VAL A 202 -1.11 25.27 -64.50
N GLU A 203 -0.31 26.13 -65.15
CA GLU A 203 -0.12 26.15 -66.61
C GLU A 203 0.82 25.06 -67.11
N ASP A 204 1.69 24.55 -66.23
CA ASP A 204 2.65 23.50 -66.56
C ASP A 204 1.96 22.12 -66.70
N VAL A 205 0.67 22.03 -66.34
CA VAL A 205 -0.12 20.80 -66.38
C VAL A 205 -1.18 20.89 -67.47
N SER A 206 -1.15 20.02 -68.47
CA SER A 206 -2.03 20.10 -69.65
C SER A 206 -3.24 19.17 -69.62
N SER A 207 -3.20 18.11 -68.82
CA SER A 207 -4.27 17.11 -68.74
C SER A 207 -4.38 16.49 -67.35
N ARG A 208 -5.54 15.91 -67.04
CA ARG A 208 -5.77 15.15 -65.82
C ARG A 208 -4.76 14.01 -65.63
N ALA A 209 -4.42 13.30 -66.71
CA ALA A 209 -3.44 12.21 -66.65
C ALA A 209 -2.05 12.72 -66.24
N GLN A 210 -1.65 13.90 -66.75
CA GLN A 210 -0.40 14.54 -66.36
C GLN A 210 -0.44 15.03 -64.90
N TYR A 211 -1.56 15.59 -64.45
CA TYR A 211 -1.78 15.99 -63.06
C TYR A 211 -1.63 14.80 -62.11
N GLU A 212 -2.26 13.67 -62.42
CA GLU A 212 -2.16 12.45 -61.62
C GLU A 212 -0.73 11.91 -61.57
N SER A 213 0.06 12.04 -62.64
CA SER A 213 1.45 11.55 -62.64
C SER A 213 2.45 12.48 -61.97
N GLU A 214 2.23 13.79 -62.02
CA GLU A 214 3.23 14.80 -61.60
C GLU A 214 2.87 15.51 -60.29
N CYS A 215 1.60 15.52 -59.90
CA CYS A 215 1.11 16.26 -58.73
C CYS A 215 0.49 15.37 -57.64
N VAL A 216 0.33 14.07 -57.90
CA VAL A 216 -0.04 13.09 -56.87
C VAL A 216 1.21 12.37 -56.42
N TRP A 217 1.52 12.52 -55.13
CA TRP A 217 2.61 11.78 -54.52
C TRP A 217 2.11 10.44 -54.00
N ASP A 218 2.63 9.37 -54.59
CA ASP A 218 2.40 8.01 -54.16
C ASP A 218 3.44 7.58 -53.12
N LEU A 219 2.97 7.00 -52.01
CA LEU A 219 3.87 6.38 -51.05
C LEU A 219 4.52 5.12 -51.64
N THR A 220 5.83 5.16 -51.86
CA THR A 220 6.67 3.98 -52.06
C THR A 220 6.92 3.27 -50.73
N LEU A 221 5.90 2.56 -50.25
CA LEU A 221 6.00 1.81 -49.00
C LEU A 221 6.66 0.45 -49.19
N CYS A 222 7.68 0.19 -48.38
CA CYS A 222 8.29 -1.13 -48.25
C CYS A 222 7.59 -2.00 -47.19
N GLY A 223 6.25 -1.96 -47.14
CA GLY A 223 5.41 -2.83 -46.29
C GLY A 223 4.84 -2.18 -45.01
N THR A 224 3.88 -2.88 -44.42
CA THR A 224 3.17 -2.54 -43.17
C THR A 224 3.59 -3.48 -42.05
N ALA A 225 3.78 -2.98 -40.82
CA ALA A 225 3.95 -3.84 -39.65
C ALA A 225 3.06 -3.39 -38.48
N LEU A 226 2.73 -4.36 -37.63
CA LEU A 226 2.00 -4.13 -36.40
C LEU A 226 2.98 -3.71 -35.30
N LYS A 227 2.57 -2.75 -34.47
CA LYS A 227 3.26 -2.41 -33.22
C LYS A 227 2.46 -2.95 -32.05
N TRP A 228 3.14 -3.61 -31.12
CA TRP A 228 2.63 -3.82 -29.77
C TRP A 228 3.35 -2.88 -28.83
N LYS A 229 2.60 -2.02 -28.15
CA LYS A 229 3.13 -1.18 -27.08
C LYS A 229 3.02 -1.95 -25.77
N ASP A 230 4.11 -2.07 -25.03
CA ASP A 230 4.08 -2.54 -23.66
C ASP A 230 3.46 -1.49 -22.71
N GLU A 231 3.39 -1.82 -21.42
CA GLU A 231 2.82 -0.93 -20.39
C GLU A 231 3.63 0.37 -20.22
N SER A 232 4.91 0.37 -20.62
CA SER A 232 5.75 1.57 -20.69
C SER A 232 5.64 2.35 -22.00
N GLY A 233 4.92 1.81 -22.99
CA GLY A 233 4.76 2.41 -24.31
C GLY A 233 5.87 2.07 -25.32
N GLU A 234 6.85 1.23 -24.98
CA GLU A 234 7.88 0.76 -25.91
C GLU A 234 7.29 -0.26 -26.90
N ALA A 235 7.78 -0.21 -28.15
CA ALA A 235 7.39 -1.18 -29.18
C ALA A 235 8.17 -2.48 -29.01
N VAL A 236 7.47 -3.58 -28.75
CA VAL A 236 8.08 -4.91 -28.52
C VAL A 236 7.38 -5.97 -29.34
N ASN A 237 8.09 -7.02 -29.74
CA ASN A 237 7.54 -8.24 -30.34
C ASN A 237 7.60 -9.40 -29.33
N PRO A 238 6.53 -9.70 -28.58
CA PRO A 238 6.55 -10.78 -27.60
C PRO A 238 6.65 -12.19 -28.23
N PHE A 239 6.42 -12.32 -29.54
CA PHE A 239 6.62 -13.57 -30.28
C PHE A 239 8.06 -13.79 -30.72
N ALA A 240 8.93 -12.78 -30.61
CA ALA A 240 10.35 -12.94 -30.87
C ALA A 240 11.11 -13.53 -29.68
N ALA A 241 10.48 -13.66 -28.50
CA ALA A 241 11.08 -14.29 -27.34
C ALA A 241 11.50 -15.72 -27.67
N THR A 242 12.78 -16.04 -27.45
CA THR A 242 13.29 -17.40 -27.63
C THR A 242 12.85 -18.28 -26.46
N ALA A 243 12.76 -19.60 -26.67
CA ALA A 243 12.53 -20.53 -25.56
C ALA A 243 13.55 -20.33 -24.42
N THR A 244 14.81 -20.08 -24.77
CA THR A 244 15.88 -19.81 -23.80
C THR A 244 15.61 -18.57 -22.97
N SER A 245 15.18 -17.47 -23.59
CA SER A 245 14.95 -16.22 -22.88
C SER A 245 13.67 -16.23 -22.04
N VAL A 246 12.64 -16.94 -22.50
CA VAL A 246 11.47 -17.26 -21.70
C VAL A 246 11.89 -18.01 -20.44
N VAL A 247 12.60 -19.13 -20.58
CA VAL A 247 13.01 -19.92 -19.41
C VAL A 247 13.92 -19.12 -18.48
N SER A 248 14.89 -18.35 -19.01
CA SER A 248 15.75 -17.52 -18.16
C SER A 248 14.98 -16.46 -17.38
N SER A 249 13.88 -15.93 -17.93
CA SER A 249 13.07 -14.91 -17.26
C SER A 249 12.26 -15.43 -16.07
N PHE A 250 11.98 -16.74 -16.03
CA PHE A 250 11.30 -17.40 -14.91
C PHE A 250 12.29 -17.98 -13.87
N ILE A 251 13.58 -17.78 -14.07
CA ILE A 251 14.60 -18.15 -13.10
C ILE A 251 14.84 -16.97 -12.18
N GLU A 252 14.57 -17.20 -10.91
CA GLU A 252 14.77 -16.20 -9.87
C GLU A 252 16.25 -15.79 -9.81
N GLU A 253 16.51 -14.50 -10.01
CA GLU A 253 17.83 -13.91 -9.83
C GLU A 253 18.19 -13.97 -8.34
N MET A 254 19.40 -14.44 -8.05
CA MET A 254 19.90 -14.50 -6.68
C MET A 254 20.72 -13.26 -6.37
N SER A 255 20.95 -13.00 -5.08
CA SER A 255 21.94 -12.01 -4.67
C SER A 255 23.33 -12.39 -5.22
N GLU A 256 23.94 -11.48 -5.99
CA GLU A 256 25.34 -11.59 -6.38
C GLU A 256 26.21 -11.83 -5.14
N PRO A 257 27.20 -12.75 -5.18
CA PRO A 257 27.84 -13.35 -6.36
C PRO A 257 27.32 -14.74 -6.76
N TYR A 258 26.19 -15.22 -6.22
CA TYR A 258 25.80 -16.63 -6.35
C TYR A 258 24.94 -16.97 -7.56
N SER A 259 24.51 -15.99 -8.35
CA SER A 259 23.56 -16.16 -9.47
C SER A 259 23.93 -17.30 -10.43
N TRP A 260 25.23 -17.54 -10.64
CA TRP A 260 25.73 -18.65 -11.47
C TRP A 260 25.27 -20.04 -10.99
N MET A 261 25.00 -20.23 -9.69
CA MET A 261 24.50 -21.49 -9.14
C MET A 261 23.07 -21.80 -9.62
N ASN A 262 22.27 -20.78 -9.95
CA ASN A 262 20.88 -20.94 -10.38
C ASN A 262 20.67 -20.81 -11.90
N ALA A 263 21.61 -20.22 -12.62
CA ALA A 263 21.53 -19.97 -14.07
C ALA A 263 21.10 -21.19 -14.92
N TRP A 264 20.30 -20.95 -15.96
CA TRP A 264 19.96 -21.92 -17.00
C TRP A 264 19.92 -21.24 -18.38
N PRO A 265 20.30 -21.94 -19.47
CA PRO A 265 20.92 -23.25 -19.46
C PRO A 265 22.31 -23.15 -18.83
N GLY A 266 22.62 -24.07 -17.91
CA GLY A 266 23.97 -24.17 -17.40
C GLY A 266 24.79 -24.78 -18.52
N GLY A 267 25.51 -23.95 -19.28
CA GLY A 267 26.22 -24.37 -20.49
C GLY A 267 26.90 -25.73 -20.30
N ASP A 268 26.69 -26.62 -21.28
CA ASP A 268 27.23 -27.97 -21.49
C ASP A 268 27.94 -28.60 -20.29
N ASP A 269 27.35 -29.63 -19.63
CA ASP A 269 27.92 -30.62 -18.68
C ASP A 269 28.97 -30.16 -17.61
N LEU A 270 29.33 -28.89 -17.54
CA LEU A 270 30.45 -28.32 -16.80
C LEU A 270 29.97 -27.58 -15.56
N ARG A 271 28.65 -27.53 -15.32
CA ARG A 271 28.06 -26.88 -14.14
C ARG A 271 28.59 -27.45 -12.83
N GLY A 272 28.89 -28.74 -12.78
CA GLY A 272 29.57 -29.35 -11.64
C GLY A 272 30.97 -28.77 -11.38
N ASN A 273 31.73 -28.46 -12.43
CA ASN A 273 33.08 -27.89 -12.33
C ASN A 273 33.06 -26.41 -11.90
N LEU A 274 32.02 -25.66 -12.29
CA LEU A 274 31.84 -24.27 -11.87
C LEU A 274 31.78 -24.13 -10.34
N VAL A 275 31.23 -25.13 -9.64
CA VAL A 275 31.18 -25.14 -8.18
C VAL A 275 32.57 -25.12 -7.57
N TYR A 276 33.48 -25.95 -8.09
CA TYR A 276 34.86 -26.02 -7.61
C TYR A 276 35.68 -24.80 -8.04
N ALA A 277 35.47 -24.30 -9.25
CA ALA A 277 36.14 -23.09 -9.75
C ALA A 277 35.80 -21.84 -8.91
N ASN A 278 34.56 -21.76 -8.41
CA ASN A 278 34.06 -20.63 -7.63
C ASN A 278 34.25 -20.76 -6.11
N LEU A 279 35.03 -21.75 -5.63
CA LEU A 279 35.30 -21.90 -4.18
C LEU A 279 35.96 -20.66 -3.55
N HIS A 280 36.65 -19.84 -4.34
CA HIS A 280 37.21 -18.56 -3.87
C HIS A 280 36.14 -17.59 -3.37
N GLN A 281 34.90 -17.70 -3.86
CA GLN A 281 33.75 -16.88 -3.42
C GLN A 281 33.27 -17.23 -2.01
N LEU A 282 33.70 -18.37 -1.44
CA LEU A 282 33.42 -18.72 -0.04
C LEU A 282 34.00 -17.68 0.93
N ALA A 283 35.14 -17.07 0.57
CA ALA A 283 35.75 -16.01 1.38
C ALA A 283 34.85 -14.76 1.52
N ALA A 284 33.90 -14.57 0.61
CA ALA A 284 32.98 -13.44 0.61
C ALA A 284 31.69 -13.68 1.42
N CYS A 285 31.47 -14.89 1.96
CA CYS A 285 30.26 -15.20 2.74
C CYS A 285 30.53 -16.13 3.90
N THR A 286 30.13 -15.68 5.09
CA THR A 286 30.27 -16.42 6.34
C THR A 286 29.15 -17.43 6.58
N ALA A 287 28.08 -17.41 5.77
CA ALA A 287 26.92 -18.29 5.97
C ALA A 287 27.17 -19.73 5.51
N PHE A 288 28.17 -19.97 4.66
CA PHE A 288 28.50 -21.29 4.13
C PHE A 288 29.84 -21.79 4.65
N ASP A 289 29.88 -23.07 5.01
CA ASP A 289 31.12 -23.82 5.04
C ASP A 289 31.42 -24.43 3.65
N LYS A 290 32.60 -25.03 3.50
CA LYS A 290 33.00 -25.63 2.21
C LYS A 290 32.04 -26.74 1.76
N ALA A 291 31.51 -27.53 2.70
CA ALA A 291 30.64 -28.67 2.39
C ALA A 291 29.26 -28.20 1.88
N SER A 292 28.65 -27.25 2.58
CA SER A 292 27.37 -26.63 2.23
C SER A 292 27.42 -25.88 0.91
N PHE A 293 28.50 -25.14 0.64
CA PHE A 293 28.71 -24.45 -0.63
C PHE A 293 28.77 -25.44 -1.82
N ILE A 294 29.55 -26.51 -1.67
CA ILE A 294 29.68 -27.54 -2.71
C ILE A 294 28.34 -28.26 -2.92
N ALA A 295 27.66 -28.63 -1.84
CA ALA A 295 26.38 -29.33 -1.91
C ALA A 295 25.31 -28.46 -2.59
N LEU A 296 25.27 -27.15 -2.29
CA LEU A 296 24.28 -26.23 -2.83
C LEU A 296 24.51 -26.00 -4.33
N GLY A 297 25.75 -25.68 -4.73
CA GLY A 297 26.09 -25.52 -6.15
C GLY A 297 25.91 -26.82 -6.95
N SER A 298 26.19 -27.97 -6.32
CA SER A 298 26.02 -29.29 -6.94
C SER A 298 24.56 -29.75 -7.07
N LEU A 299 23.64 -29.12 -6.32
CA LEU A 299 22.23 -29.47 -6.34
C LEU A 299 21.68 -29.29 -7.76
N ARG A 300 21.89 -28.11 -8.35
CA ARG A 300 21.42 -27.76 -9.71
C ARG A 300 22.33 -28.26 -10.83
N ALA A 301 23.50 -28.79 -10.51
CA ALA A 301 24.49 -29.23 -11.50
C ALA A 301 24.05 -30.46 -12.32
N PHE A 302 23.23 -31.34 -11.74
CA PHE A 302 22.81 -32.59 -12.39
C PHE A 302 21.30 -32.78 -12.23
N PRO A 303 20.47 -32.47 -13.25
CA PRO A 303 19.02 -32.39 -13.10
C PRO A 303 18.36 -33.65 -12.56
N ASN A 304 18.71 -34.82 -13.10
CA ASN A 304 18.16 -36.11 -12.67
C ASN A 304 18.64 -36.58 -11.27
N GLN A 305 19.59 -35.86 -10.65
CA GLN A 305 20.07 -36.17 -9.29
C GLN A 305 19.62 -35.14 -8.25
N GLN A 306 18.91 -34.08 -8.66
CA GLN A 306 18.50 -32.99 -7.78
C GLN A 306 17.76 -33.50 -6.55
N TYR A 307 16.83 -34.43 -6.76
CA TYR A 307 16.02 -35.01 -5.69
C TYR A 307 16.87 -35.77 -4.66
N ARG A 308 17.71 -36.72 -5.11
CA ARG A 308 18.60 -37.51 -4.23
C ARG A 308 19.55 -36.61 -3.44
N LYS A 309 20.10 -35.59 -4.08
CA LYS A 309 21.00 -34.62 -3.45
C LYS A 309 20.30 -33.77 -2.40
N LEU A 310 19.06 -33.37 -2.65
CA LEU A 310 18.24 -32.66 -1.67
C LEU A 310 17.97 -33.54 -0.44
N LEU A 311 17.60 -34.81 -0.65
CA LEU A 311 17.40 -35.76 0.45
C LEU A 311 18.66 -35.97 1.28
N MET A 312 19.81 -36.09 0.65
CA MET A 312 21.10 -36.21 1.36
C MET A 312 21.44 -34.93 2.13
N ALA A 313 21.17 -33.75 1.57
CA ALA A 313 21.39 -32.49 2.25
C ALA A 313 20.48 -32.33 3.47
N LEU A 314 19.22 -32.75 3.39
CA LEU A 314 18.29 -32.80 4.52
C LEU A 314 18.74 -33.78 5.59
N HIS A 315 18.99 -35.04 5.21
CA HIS A 315 19.41 -36.08 6.12
C HIS A 315 20.66 -35.67 6.93
N ASN A 316 21.64 -35.07 6.26
CA ASN A 316 22.91 -34.68 6.86
C ASN A 316 22.92 -33.26 7.46
N ASP A 317 21.80 -32.52 7.41
CA ASP A 317 21.67 -31.11 7.84
C ASP A 317 22.78 -30.20 7.29
N VAL A 318 23.02 -30.27 5.97
CA VAL A 318 24.17 -29.64 5.32
C VAL A 318 23.94 -28.15 5.03
N PHE A 319 22.69 -27.72 4.84
CA PHE A 319 22.41 -26.34 4.39
C PHE A 319 22.07 -25.39 5.53
N PRO A 320 22.46 -24.11 5.43
CA PRO A 320 21.88 -23.06 6.26
C PRO A 320 20.46 -22.73 5.75
N TRP A 321 19.46 -23.48 6.22
CA TRP A 321 18.08 -23.44 5.71
C TRP A 321 17.38 -22.08 5.82
N SER A 322 17.84 -21.18 6.69
CA SER A 322 17.32 -19.82 6.80
C SER A 322 17.88 -18.86 5.73
N PHE A 323 18.92 -19.24 4.98
CA PHE A 323 19.58 -18.36 4.03
C PHE A 323 18.82 -18.26 2.71
N GLY A 324 18.60 -17.02 2.22
CA GLY A 324 17.77 -16.75 1.04
C GLY A 324 18.19 -17.50 -0.22
N SER A 325 19.49 -17.55 -0.54
CA SER A 325 19.97 -18.27 -1.73
C SER A 325 19.74 -19.78 -1.64
N VAL A 326 19.76 -20.37 -0.43
CA VAL A 326 19.39 -21.78 -0.24
C VAL A 326 17.92 -21.98 -0.60
N ALA A 327 17.03 -21.12 -0.08
CA ALA A 327 15.61 -21.18 -0.40
C ALA A 327 15.34 -21.08 -1.91
N THR A 328 15.96 -20.12 -2.60
CA THR A 328 15.80 -19.96 -4.05
C THR A 328 16.25 -21.21 -4.82
N ILE A 329 17.43 -21.74 -4.53
CA ILE A 329 17.95 -22.94 -5.22
C ILE A 329 17.10 -24.17 -4.92
N VAL A 330 16.70 -24.37 -3.66
CA VAL A 330 15.87 -25.51 -3.26
C VAL A 330 14.50 -25.45 -3.92
N ARG A 331 13.85 -24.27 -3.96
CA ARG A 331 12.58 -24.06 -4.68
C ARG A 331 12.74 -24.35 -6.17
N GLN A 332 13.75 -23.79 -6.82
CA GLN A 332 14.02 -24.04 -8.23
C GLN A 332 14.32 -25.52 -8.49
N SER A 333 14.96 -26.21 -7.55
CA SER A 333 15.15 -27.65 -7.62
C SER A 333 13.86 -28.44 -7.47
N LEU A 334 12.85 -27.97 -6.73
CA LEU A 334 11.60 -28.71 -6.51
C LEU A 334 10.55 -28.43 -7.57
N TYR A 335 10.29 -27.15 -7.85
CA TYR A 335 9.19 -26.70 -8.70
C TYR A 335 9.53 -26.64 -10.19
N GLN A 336 10.82 -26.68 -10.55
CA GLN A 336 11.15 -26.76 -11.97
C GLN A 336 10.73 -28.12 -12.52
N VAL A 337 9.86 -28.07 -13.54
CA VAL A 337 9.36 -29.25 -14.25
C VAL A 337 10.50 -29.95 -15.00
N GLY A 338 11.33 -29.20 -15.72
CA GLY A 338 12.42 -29.78 -16.53
C GLY A 338 11.89 -30.52 -17.75
N ASP A 339 12.67 -31.47 -18.25
CA ASP A 339 12.30 -32.25 -19.44
C ASP A 339 11.18 -33.25 -19.12
N LEU A 340 10.29 -33.44 -20.09
CA LEU A 340 9.20 -34.41 -20.03
C LEU A 340 9.54 -35.66 -20.86
N THR A 341 8.94 -36.80 -20.53
CA THR A 341 9.07 -38.01 -21.36
C THR A 341 8.27 -37.86 -22.67
N ASP A 342 8.75 -38.50 -23.74
CA ASP A 342 8.10 -38.51 -25.07
C ASP A 342 6.89 -39.47 -25.15
N GLU A 343 6.23 -39.73 -24.02
CA GLU A 343 5.10 -40.67 -23.91
C GLU A 343 3.75 -39.96 -24.11
N THR A 344 2.69 -40.73 -24.43
CA THR A 344 1.33 -40.18 -24.60
C THR A 344 0.79 -39.46 -23.37
N GLN A 345 1.25 -39.85 -22.18
CA GLN A 345 1.07 -39.13 -20.92
C GLN A 345 2.45 -38.72 -20.41
N PRO A 346 2.92 -37.50 -20.74
CA PRO A 346 4.28 -37.07 -20.41
C PRO A 346 4.51 -37.08 -18.90
N GLN A 347 5.61 -37.69 -18.49
CA GLN A 347 6.06 -37.76 -17.10
C GLN A 347 7.24 -36.81 -16.86
N ILE A 348 7.41 -36.35 -15.62
CA ILE A 348 8.48 -35.44 -15.23
C ILE A 348 9.80 -36.20 -15.10
N LEU A 349 10.73 -36.02 -16.04
CA LEU A 349 11.98 -36.79 -16.09
C LEU A 349 12.87 -36.52 -14.87
N TRP A 350 12.99 -35.26 -14.44
CA TRP A 350 13.88 -34.87 -13.35
C TRP A 350 13.40 -35.33 -11.96
N LYS A 351 12.14 -35.78 -11.87
CA LYS A 351 11.48 -36.25 -10.63
C LYS A 351 11.15 -37.74 -10.66
N THR A 352 11.68 -38.47 -11.63
CA THR A 352 11.47 -39.91 -11.81
C THR A 352 11.67 -40.70 -10.51
N ASP A 353 12.76 -40.45 -9.77
CA ASP A 353 13.05 -41.14 -8.50
C ASP A 353 12.05 -40.89 -7.37
N MET A 354 11.36 -39.75 -7.40
CA MET A 354 10.32 -39.42 -6.44
C MET A 354 9.04 -40.21 -6.76
N ASN A 355 8.69 -40.30 -8.04
CA ASN A 355 7.37 -40.75 -8.51
C ASN A 355 7.27 -42.23 -8.88
N GLN A 356 8.35 -42.90 -9.29
CA GLN A 356 8.25 -44.22 -9.91
C GLN A 356 7.72 -45.35 -9.00
N ASP A 357 7.98 -45.32 -7.69
CA ASP A 357 7.79 -46.50 -6.81
C ASP A 357 7.20 -46.21 -5.41
N GLU A 358 6.68 -45.02 -5.15
CA GLU A 358 6.33 -44.47 -3.80
C GLU A 358 7.49 -44.44 -2.77
N ARG A 359 8.52 -45.29 -2.91
CA ARG A 359 9.69 -45.39 -2.04
C ARG A 359 10.44 -44.07 -1.96
N GLY A 360 10.50 -43.33 -3.07
CA GLY A 360 11.05 -41.98 -3.11
C GLY A 360 10.33 -41.06 -2.14
N LEU A 361 9.00 -40.92 -2.27
CA LEU A 361 8.17 -40.09 -1.40
C LEU A 361 8.19 -40.55 0.06
N LYS A 362 8.15 -41.86 0.32
CA LYS A 362 8.27 -42.41 1.69
C LYS A 362 9.60 -42.03 2.33
N THR A 363 10.71 -42.17 1.58
CA THR A 363 12.04 -41.76 2.05
C THR A 363 12.08 -40.26 2.34
N PHE A 364 11.44 -39.44 1.50
CA PHE A 364 11.38 -38.00 1.73
C PHE A 364 10.63 -37.64 3.01
N CYS A 365 9.48 -38.26 3.23
CA CYS A 365 8.71 -38.09 4.47
C CYS A 365 9.55 -38.49 5.68
N SER A 366 10.20 -39.66 5.67
CA SER A 366 11.04 -40.10 6.80
C SER A 366 12.23 -39.16 7.08
N VAL A 367 12.87 -38.61 6.03
CA VAL A 367 13.97 -37.65 6.19
C VAL A 367 13.46 -36.30 6.72
N LEU A 368 12.29 -35.84 6.27
CA LEU A 368 11.66 -34.62 6.78
C LEU A 368 11.22 -34.78 8.24
N GLU A 369 10.65 -35.92 8.61
CA GLU A 369 10.27 -36.24 9.98
C GLU A 369 11.48 -36.22 10.92
N LEU A 370 12.58 -36.89 10.54
CA LEU A 370 13.85 -36.83 11.28
C LEU A 370 14.38 -35.38 11.40
N THR A 371 14.21 -34.58 10.34
CA THR A 371 14.63 -33.18 10.33
C THR A 371 13.76 -32.33 11.26
N ALA A 372 12.45 -32.54 11.27
CA ALA A 372 11.52 -31.89 12.19
C ALA A 372 11.88 -32.21 13.64
N SER A 373 12.11 -33.48 13.99
CA SER A 373 12.49 -33.88 15.35
C SER A 373 13.81 -33.26 15.83
N ARG A 374 14.80 -33.08 14.93
CA ARG A 374 16.04 -32.37 15.26
C ARG A 374 15.82 -30.87 15.45
N LEU A 375 15.01 -30.27 14.58
CA LEU A 375 14.75 -28.83 14.62
C LEU A 375 13.94 -28.44 15.86
N GLU A 376 12.98 -29.27 16.27
CA GLU A 376 12.17 -29.10 17.49
C GLU A 376 13.04 -28.89 18.74
N GLN A 377 14.17 -29.59 18.81
CA GLN A 377 15.15 -29.48 19.92
C GLN A 377 16.06 -28.24 19.83
N THR A 378 15.96 -27.44 18.76
CA THR A 378 16.82 -26.26 18.53
C THR A 378 16.04 -24.97 18.22
N PRO A 379 15.26 -24.42 19.19
CA PRO A 379 14.42 -23.24 18.97
C PRO A 379 15.15 -21.99 18.45
N ARG A 380 16.46 -21.91 18.64
CA ARG A 380 17.30 -20.81 18.10
C ARG A 380 17.40 -20.80 16.58
N ARG A 381 17.07 -21.91 15.91
CA ARG A 381 17.10 -22.06 14.44
C ARG A 381 15.71 -21.93 13.80
N PHE A 382 14.75 -21.28 14.47
CA PHE A 382 13.37 -21.16 14.02
C PHE A 382 13.20 -20.59 12.60
N GLU A 383 14.14 -19.76 12.14
CA GLU A 383 14.17 -19.22 10.77
C GLU A 383 14.29 -20.29 9.67
N SER A 384 14.62 -21.53 10.04
CA SER A 384 14.67 -22.68 9.12
C SER A 384 13.28 -23.27 8.84
N VAL A 385 12.30 -23.02 9.74
CA VAL A 385 10.95 -23.60 9.65
C VAL A 385 10.25 -23.25 8.33
N PRO A 386 10.26 -22.00 7.81
CA PRO A 386 9.51 -21.66 6.60
C PRO A 386 9.90 -22.50 5.39
N LEU A 387 11.19 -22.69 5.14
CA LEU A 387 11.65 -23.48 3.99
C LEU A 387 11.38 -24.97 4.23
N LEU A 388 11.69 -25.50 5.41
CA LEU A 388 11.53 -26.94 5.70
C LEU A 388 10.06 -27.38 5.74
N SER A 389 9.16 -26.53 6.25
CA SER A 389 7.71 -26.78 6.19
C SER A 389 7.17 -26.66 4.76
N GLU A 390 7.71 -25.77 3.93
CA GLU A 390 7.39 -25.71 2.50
C GLU A 390 7.77 -27.02 1.78
N LEU A 391 8.86 -27.68 2.17
CA LEU A 391 9.23 -29.02 1.66
C LEU A 391 8.19 -30.08 2.04
N ALA A 392 7.70 -30.06 3.28
CA ALA A 392 6.63 -30.95 3.72
C ALA A 392 5.32 -30.67 2.97
N GLY A 393 4.98 -29.39 2.77
CA GLY A 393 3.81 -28.98 1.97
C GLY A 393 3.94 -29.35 0.49
N TYR A 394 5.15 -29.32 -0.07
CA TYR A 394 5.41 -29.86 -1.40
C TYR A 394 5.16 -31.37 -1.44
N ALA A 395 5.67 -32.14 -0.48
CA ALA A 395 5.43 -33.57 -0.39
C ALA A 395 3.94 -33.91 -0.20
N LEU A 396 3.20 -33.09 0.54
CA LEU A 396 1.76 -33.25 0.79
C LEU A 396 0.91 -33.24 -0.47
N GLN A 397 1.33 -32.51 -1.51
CA GLN A 397 0.65 -32.51 -2.82
C GLN A 397 0.69 -33.89 -3.51
N PHE A 398 1.63 -34.75 -3.12
CA PHE A 398 1.82 -36.10 -3.70
C PHE A 398 1.47 -37.23 -2.74
N THR A 399 1.53 -37.00 -1.41
CA THR A 399 1.20 -38.04 -0.42
C THR A 399 0.62 -37.45 0.88
N PRO A 400 -0.49 -38.02 1.40
CA PRO A 400 -1.08 -37.55 2.66
C PRO A 400 -0.18 -37.82 3.89
N ASN A 401 0.81 -38.70 3.77
CA ASN A 401 1.76 -39.01 4.84
C ASN A 401 2.61 -37.81 5.28
N ALA A 402 2.65 -36.73 4.49
CA ALA A 402 3.37 -35.52 4.84
C ALA A 402 2.58 -34.58 5.76
N LEU A 403 1.25 -34.73 5.88
CA LEU A 403 0.42 -33.84 6.69
C LEU A 403 0.80 -33.85 8.18
N PRO A 404 1.05 -35.00 8.84
CA PRO A 404 1.52 -35.03 10.23
C PRO A 404 2.86 -34.30 10.41
N ILE A 405 3.77 -34.40 9.43
CA ILE A 405 5.09 -33.75 9.48
C ILE A 405 4.92 -32.22 9.41
N LEU A 406 4.03 -31.76 8.54
CA LEU A 406 3.67 -30.35 8.42
C LEU A 406 3.08 -29.82 9.73
N LYS A 407 2.15 -30.57 10.35
CA LYS A 407 1.60 -30.27 11.69
C LYS A 407 2.70 -30.21 12.76
N THR A 408 3.72 -31.06 12.71
CA THR A 408 4.87 -30.97 13.62
C THR A 408 5.66 -29.66 13.45
N PHE A 409 5.89 -29.20 12.22
CA PHE A 409 6.56 -27.90 11.97
C PHE A 409 5.71 -26.71 12.44
N ALA A 410 4.39 -26.74 12.20
CA ALA A 410 3.49 -25.72 12.70
C ALA A 410 3.43 -25.72 14.24
N GLY A 411 3.25 -26.90 14.84
CA GLY A 411 3.15 -27.12 16.27
C GLY A 411 4.41 -26.70 17.03
N MET A 412 5.62 -26.99 16.52
CA MET A 412 6.85 -26.53 17.17
C MET A 412 6.98 -25.00 17.15
N ALA A 413 6.64 -24.35 16.03
CA ALA A 413 6.70 -22.89 15.91
C ALA A 413 5.65 -22.21 16.81
N ARG A 414 4.44 -22.78 16.88
CA ARG A 414 3.38 -22.37 17.82
C ARG A 414 3.86 -22.51 19.26
N SER A 415 4.39 -23.67 19.64
CA SER A 415 4.92 -23.91 20.99
C SER A 415 6.03 -22.93 21.36
N TRP A 416 6.93 -22.59 20.43
CA TRP A 416 7.96 -21.57 20.68
C TRP A 416 7.39 -20.16 20.83
N ALA A 417 6.29 -19.84 20.16
CA ALA A 417 5.58 -18.57 20.33
C ALA A 417 4.94 -18.50 21.72
N GLU A 418 4.25 -19.57 22.14
CA GLU A 418 3.64 -19.71 23.47
C GLU A 418 4.69 -19.62 24.59
N ASN A 419 5.84 -20.29 24.43
CA ASN A 419 6.97 -20.16 25.37
C ASN A 419 7.54 -18.72 25.44
N THR A 420 7.52 -17.99 24.31
CA THR A 420 7.93 -16.59 24.29
C THR A 420 6.95 -15.74 25.08
N GLN A 421 5.64 -16.03 24.97
CA GLN A 421 4.59 -15.40 25.76
C GLN A 421 4.79 -15.59 27.27
N GLU A 422 4.95 -16.83 27.73
CA GLU A 422 5.22 -17.12 29.15
C GLU A 422 6.46 -16.38 29.67
N GLY A 423 7.47 -16.18 28.81
CA GLY A 423 8.71 -15.48 29.13
C GLY A 423 8.51 -14.00 29.46
N TYR A 424 7.69 -13.27 28.68
CA TYR A 424 7.47 -11.84 28.91
C TYR A 424 6.28 -11.52 29.82
N GLU A 425 5.47 -12.50 30.23
CA GLU A 425 4.40 -12.31 31.22
C GLU A 425 4.93 -11.77 32.56
N LYS A 426 6.19 -12.08 32.89
CA LYS A 426 6.89 -11.61 34.10
C LYS A 426 7.83 -10.43 33.85
N GLU A 427 7.96 -9.98 32.60
CA GLU A 427 8.82 -8.86 32.23
C GLU A 427 8.09 -7.54 32.45
N SER A 428 8.84 -6.51 32.84
CA SER A 428 8.32 -5.18 33.17
C SER A 428 8.86 -4.07 32.28
N ASP A 429 9.94 -4.36 31.53
CA ASP A 429 10.54 -3.49 30.53
C ASP A 429 9.74 -3.51 29.21
N PRO A 430 9.10 -2.39 28.81
CA PRO A 430 8.33 -2.30 27.57
C PRO A 430 9.13 -2.71 26.33
N LYS A 431 10.43 -2.38 26.28
CA LYS A 431 11.25 -2.68 25.11
C LYS A 431 11.45 -4.19 24.92
N ARG A 432 11.76 -4.90 26.01
CA ARG A 432 11.91 -6.36 25.97
C ARG A 432 10.60 -7.08 25.67
N ILE A 433 9.49 -6.53 26.17
CA ILE A 433 8.15 -7.01 25.82
C ILE A 433 7.91 -6.84 24.32
N ALA A 434 8.23 -5.67 23.75
CA ALA A 434 8.08 -5.41 22.32
C ALA A 434 8.94 -6.38 21.48
N GLU A 435 10.23 -6.53 21.80
CA GLU A 435 11.13 -7.49 21.13
C GLU A 435 10.59 -8.94 21.19
N ALA A 436 10.06 -9.34 22.35
CA ALA A 436 9.48 -10.66 22.52
C ALA A 436 8.16 -10.84 21.74
N ARG A 437 7.31 -9.79 21.68
CA ARG A 437 6.10 -9.75 20.84
C ARG A 437 6.43 -9.82 19.35
N GLN A 438 7.47 -9.13 18.90
CA GLN A 438 7.94 -9.21 17.50
C GLN A 438 8.36 -10.65 17.16
N LYS A 439 9.09 -11.31 18.06
CA LYS A 439 9.48 -12.73 17.88
C LYS A 439 8.27 -13.66 17.89
N GLU A 440 7.34 -13.50 18.83
CA GLU A 440 6.09 -14.25 18.90
C GLU A 440 5.29 -14.13 17.58
N CYS A 441 5.16 -12.91 17.06
CA CYS A 441 4.51 -12.64 15.77
C CYS A 441 5.18 -13.41 14.62
N ILE A 442 6.51 -13.38 14.53
CA ILE A 442 7.25 -14.09 13.48
C ILE A 442 7.02 -15.61 13.59
N LEU A 443 7.04 -16.16 14.80
CA LEU A 443 6.83 -17.59 15.06
C LEU A 443 5.43 -18.06 14.69
N TYR A 444 4.37 -17.33 15.08
CA TYR A 444 3.01 -17.64 14.63
C TYR A 444 2.88 -17.52 13.11
N GLY A 445 3.53 -16.54 12.49
CA GLY A 445 3.55 -16.42 11.04
C GLY A 445 4.26 -17.60 10.36
N HIS A 446 5.35 -18.12 10.93
CA HIS A 446 6.01 -19.33 10.42
C HIS A 446 5.14 -20.58 10.58
N ALA A 447 4.44 -20.72 11.71
CA ALA A 447 3.49 -21.82 11.92
C ALA A 447 2.36 -21.77 10.87
N LEU A 448 1.82 -20.58 10.62
CA LEU A 448 0.76 -20.37 9.62
C LEU A 448 1.23 -20.67 8.20
N LEU A 449 2.43 -20.21 7.83
CA LEU A 449 3.02 -20.44 6.50
C LEU A 449 3.34 -21.91 6.22
N ALA A 450 3.45 -22.76 7.26
CA ALA A 450 3.61 -24.20 7.06
C ALA A 450 2.44 -24.80 6.26
N PHE A 451 1.23 -24.25 6.42
CA PHE A 451 0.01 -24.72 5.75
C PHE A 451 -0.19 -24.16 4.33
N THR A 452 0.82 -23.52 3.73
CA THR A 452 0.68 -22.86 2.41
C THR A 452 0.29 -23.83 1.29
N LEU A 453 0.76 -25.07 1.32
CA LEU A 453 0.64 -26.05 0.23
C LEU A 453 -0.01 -27.35 0.69
N GLY A 454 -0.62 -28.07 -0.26
CA GLY A 454 -1.28 -29.35 -0.02
C GLY A 454 -2.69 -29.22 0.57
N GLU A 455 -3.43 -30.32 0.53
CA GLU A 455 -4.81 -30.38 1.02
C GLU A 455 -4.87 -30.40 2.56
N TRP A 456 -5.85 -29.69 3.13
CA TRP A 456 -6.07 -29.64 4.58
C TRP A 456 -7.12 -30.64 5.02
N ASP A 457 -6.92 -31.20 6.21
CA ASP A 457 -8.01 -31.81 6.98
C ASP A 457 -8.69 -30.75 7.87
N ASP A 458 -9.81 -31.13 8.48
CA ASP A 458 -10.61 -30.23 9.33
C ASP A 458 -9.82 -29.74 10.56
N GLU A 459 -8.89 -30.54 11.07
CA GLU A 459 -8.00 -30.16 12.18
C GLU A 459 -7.00 -29.09 11.76
N ALA A 460 -6.36 -29.24 10.59
CA ALA A 460 -5.46 -28.25 10.02
C ALA A 460 -6.20 -26.94 9.71
N ALA A 461 -7.43 -27.01 9.17
CA ALA A 461 -8.24 -25.83 8.91
C ALA A 461 -8.58 -25.07 10.21
N ARG A 462 -8.93 -25.79 11.28
CA ARG A 462 -9.13 -25.21 12.62
C ARG A 462 -7.84 -24.56 13.16
N GLU A 463 -6.71 -25.24 13.03
CA GLU A 463 -5.42 -24.72 13.48
C GLU A 463 -5.04 -23.44 12.71
N VAL A 464 -5.27 -23.38 11.40
CA VAL A 464 -5.06 -22.17 10.59
C VAL A 464 -5.93 -21.02 11.08
N CYS A 465 -7.21 -21.26 11.44
CA CYS A 465 -8.08 -20.24 12.04
C CYS A 465 -7.52 -19.68 13.36
N GLU A 466 -6.99 -20.54 14.23
CA GLU A 466 -6.37 -20.11 15.49
C GLU A 466 -5.07 -19.33 15.23
N LEU A 467 -4.22 -19.83 14.33
CA LEU A 467 -2.93 -19.24 14.00
C LEU A 467 -3.05 -17.86 13.36
N ILE A 468 -4.01 -17.64 12.46
CA ILE A 468 -4.18 -16.30 11.83
C ILE A 468 -4.62 -15.25 12.86
N VAL A 469 -5.45 -15.64 13.84
CA VAL A 469 -5.87 -14.76 14.95
C VAL A 469 -4.72 -14.49 15.90
N SER A 470 -3.98 -15.52 16.31
CA SER A 470 -2.80 -15.37 17.17
C SER A 470 -1.69 -14.53 16.52
N PHE A 471 -1.43 -14.77 15.24
CA PHE A 471 -0.51 -13.96 14.44
C PHE A 471 -0.93 -12.49 14.43
N ARG A 472 -2.21 -12.20 14.11
CA ARG A 472 -2.70 -10.83 14.01
C ARG A 472 -2.70 -10.12 15.36
N LYS A 473 -3.07 -10.80 16.45
CA LYS A 473 -2.95 -10.29 17.82
C LYS A 473 -1.50 -9.93 18.13
N ALA A 474 -0.57 -10.85 17.93
CA ALA A 474 0.85 -10.62 18.21
C ALA A 474 1.42 -9.47 17.36
N PHE A 475 1.03 -9.37 16.09
CA PHE A 475 1.44 -8.28 15.20
C PHE A 475 0.99 -6.91 15.72
N LEU A 476 -0.29 -6.77 16.07
CA LEU A 476 -0.84 -5.51 16.60
C LEU A 476 -0.21 -5.14 17.94
N CYS A 477 0.00 -6.11 18.83
CA CYS A 477 0.62 -5.89 20.14
C CYS A 477 2.12 -5.58 20.05
N ALA A 478 2.84 -6.14 19.08
CA ALA A 478 4.26 -5.84 18.85
C ALA A 478 4.47 -4.38 18.38
N SER A 479 3.48 -3.79 17.73
CA SER A 479 3.54 -2.42 17.20
C SER A 479 3.04 -1.33 18.17
N ILE A 480 2.84 -1.67 19.45
CA ILE A 480 2.37 -0.73 20.48
C ILE A 480 3.47 0.29 20.85
N ASP A 481 4.66 -0.22 21.17
CA ASP A 481 5.78 0.59 21.69
C ASP A 481 6.88 0.80 20.63
N GLU A 482 6.97 -0.08 19.63
CA GLU A 482 7.98 -0.03 18.57
C GLU A 482 7.33 -0.15 17.18
N THR A 483 7.98 0.37 16.14
CA THR A 483 7.53 0.18 14.76
C THR A 483 7.74 -1.25 14.30
N ALA A 484 6.84 -1.77 13.45
CA ALA A 484 6.99 -3.09 12.85
C ALA A 484 8.35 -3.25 12.14
N THR A 485 9.03 -4.37 12.40
CA THR A 485 10.32 -4.67 11.79
C THR A 485 10.15 -5.14 10.33
N ALA A 486 11.22 -5.05 9.53
CA ALA A 486 11.21 -5.55 8.15
C ALA A 486 10.84 -7.04 8.05
N ASP A 487 11.24 -7.84 9.04
CA ASP A 487 10.90 -9.27 9.09
C ASP A 487 9.42 -9.51 9.36
N MET A 488 8.80 -8.75 10.26
CA MET A 488 7.36 -8.83 10.50
C MET A 488 6.57 -8.50 9.23
N LEU A 489 6.93 -7.41 8.54
CA LEU A 489 6.26 -6.98 7.30
C LEU A 489 6.43 -8.03 6.19
N ARG A 490 7.61 -8.65 6.10
CA ARG A 490 7.88 -9.74 5.15
C ARG A 490 7.01 -10.97 5.44
N VAL A 491 6.86 -11.35 6.72
CA VAL A 491 6.00 -12.45 7.13
C VAL A 491 4.53 -12.13 6.89
N GLU A 492 4.08 -10.92 7.22
CA GLU A 492 2.70 -10.45 6.98
C GLU A 492 2.35 -10.50 5.48
N SER A 493 3.24 -10.04 4.61
CA SER A 493 3.05 -10.09 3.16
C SER A 493 2.83 -11.53 2.67
N ARG A 494 3.65 -12.48 3.14
CA ARG A 494 3.52 -13.91 2.79
C ARG A 494 2.25 -14.53 3.37
N VAL A 495 1.88 -14.20 4.60
CA VAL A 495 0.64 -14.66 5.22
C VAL A 495 -0.57 -14.15 4.42
N THR A 496 -0.55 -12.89 4.03
CA THR A 496 -1.61 -12.30 3.19
C THR A 496 -1.71 -13.02 1.85
N GLU A 497 -0.58 -13.28 1.19
CA GLU A 497 -0.53 -14.07 -0.05
C GLU A 497 -1.14 -15.47 0.16
N MET A 498 -0.74 -16.19 1.21
CA MET A 498 -1.28 -17.50 1.54
C MET A 498 -2.80 -17.45 1.76
N MET A 499 -3.29 -16.48 2.54
CA MET A 499 -4.72 -16.32 2.81
C MET A 499 -5.52 -15.97 1.55
N THR A 500 -4.98 -15.17 0.61
CA THR A 500 -5.67 -14.89 -0.67
C THR A 500 -5.90 -16.13 -1.50
N ARG A 501 -5.00 -17.12 -1.43
CA ARG A 501 -5.13 -18.37 -2.18
C ARG A 501 -6.04 -19.38 -1.49
N ARG A 502 -6.12 -19.34 -0.15
CA ARG A 502 -6.70 -20.43 0.66
C ARG A 502 -7.97 -20.05 1.43
N ILE A 503 -8.41 -18.78 1.44
CA ILE A 503 -9.58 -18.34 2.23
C ILE A 503 -10.86 -19.13 1.92
N ALA A 504 -11.05 -19.56 0.66
CA ALA A 504 -12.21 -20.34 0.26
C ALA A 504 -12.31 -21.68 1.03
N GLU A 505 -11.18 -22.29 1.37
CA GLU A 505 -11.12 -23.55 2.12
C GLU A 505 -11.54 -23.34 3.58
N LEU A 506 -11.11 -22.24 4.22
CA LEU A 506 -11.54 -21.92 5.59
C LEU A 506 -13.03 -21.59 5.68
N VAL A 507 -13.56 -20.85 4.69
CA VAL A 507 -15.00 -20.56 4.63
C VAL A 507 -15.80 -21.85 4.42
N SER A 508 -15.33 -22.74 3.55
CA SER A 508 -15.94 -24.07 3.33
C SER A 508 -15.88 -24.96 4.57
N PHE A 509 -14.77 -24.92 5.32
CA PHE A 509 -14.62 -25.62 6.60
C PHE A 509 -15.63 -25.12 7.64
N LEU A 510 -15.78 -23.80 7.78
CA LEU A 510 -16.77 -23.24 8.70
C LEU A 510 -18.19 -23.59 8.28
N ASP A 511 -18.54 -23.52 6.99
CA ASP A 511 -19.88 -23.87 6.51
C ASP A 511 -20.27 -25.35 6.82
N LYS A 512 -19.29 -26.23 7.11
CA LYS A 512 -19.49 -27.64 7.49
C LYS A 512 -19.39 -27.92 9.00
N SER A 513 -18.80 -27.03 9.77
CA SER A 513 -18.42 -27.24 11.18
C SER A 513 -19.38 -26.55 12.15
N GLU A 514 -19.22 -26.79 13.46
CA GLU A 514 -19.87 -25.99 14.51
C GLU A 514 -19.25 -24.57 14.54
N VAL A 515 -19.72 -23.70 13.63
CA VAL A 515 -19.25 -22.31 13.45
C VAL A 515 -19.17 -21.56 14.78
N ASP A 516 -20.20 -21.70 15.62
CA ASP A 516 -20.29 -21.00 16.89
C ASP A 516 -19.17 -21.39 17.86
N GLU A 517 -18.82 -22.69 17.94
CA GLU A 517 -17.76 -23.17 18.82
C GLU A 517 -16.39 -22.63 18.37
N VAL A 518 -16.09 -22.76 17.07
CA VAL A 518 -14.81 -22.34 16.49
C VAL A 518 -14.64 -20.83 16.66
N LEU A 519 -15.59 -20.01 16.23
CA LEU A 519 -15.49 -18.55 16.31
C LEU A 519 -15.43 -18.04 17.76
N THR A 520 -16.19 -18.66 18.67
CA THR A 520 -16.09 -18.34 20.10
C THR A 520 -14.70 -18.65 20.65
N GLY A 521 -14.11 -19.79 20.24
CA GLY A 521 -12.72 -20.14 20.54
C GLY A 521 -11.72 -19.09 20.05
N LEU A 522 -11.88 -18.60 18.82
CA LEU A 522 -11.03 -17.56 18.25
C LEU A 522 -11.08 -16.25 19.03
N VAL A 523 -12.27 -15.81 19.45
CA VAL A 523 -12.40 -14.62 20.30
C VAL A 523 -11.69 -14.82 21.62
N ARG A 524 -11.75 -16.02 22.21
CA ARG A 524 -11.10 -16.33 23.50
C ARG A 524 -9.57 -16.29 23.44
N LEU A 525 -8.95 -16.47 22.27
CA LEU A 525 -7.51 -16.26 22.08
C LEU A 525 -7.12 -14.79 22.29
N VAL A 526 -8.03 -13.86 22.03
CA VAL A 526 -7.82 -12.42 22.20
C VAL A 526 -8.37 -11.93 23.54
N ASN A 527 -9.60 -12.30 23.87
CA ASN A 527 -10.30 -11.94 25.08
C ASN A 527 -10.68 -13.20 25.89
N GLY A 528 -9.82 -13.59 26.84
CA GLY A 528 -10.03 -14.79 27.67
C GLY A 528 -11.29 -14.77 28.54
N ARG A 529 -11.93 -13.59 28.73
CA ARG A 529 -13.17 -13.42 29.51
C ARG A 529 -14.43 -13.51 28.65
N CYS A 530 -14.29 -13.68 27.34
CA CYS A 530 -15.40 -13.88 26.43
C CYS A 530 -16.32 -15.05 26.91
N PRO A 531 -17.65 -14.88 26.88
CA PRO A 531 -18.58 -15.94 27.24
C PRO A 531 -18.30 -17.25 26.48
N PRO A 532 -18.44 -18.42 27.11
CA PRO A 532 -18.08 -19.69 26.49
C PRO A 532 -19.02 -20.11 25.35
N ARG A 533 -20.15 -19.41 25.16
CA ARG A 533 -21.14 -19.69 24.12
C ARG A 533 -21.63 -18.36 23.55
N LEU A 534 -21.43 -18.16 22.26
CA LEU A 534 -21.93 -17.03 21.49
C LEU A 534 -22.66 -17.55 20.25
N GLN A 535 -23.61 -16.76 19.75
CA GLN A 535 -24.30 -17.04 18.50
C GLN A 535 -23.77 -16.10 17.43
N TRP A 536 -23.39 -16.67 16.29
CA TRP A 536 -22.74 -15.96 15.20
C TRP A 536 -23.64 -15.83 13.97
N ARG A 537 -23.43 -14.74 13.23
CA ARG A 537 -23.96 -14.57 11.88
C ARG A 537 -22.81 -14.20 10.94
N LYS A 538 -22.86 -14.75 9.73
CA LYS A 538 -21.96 -14.39 8.63
C LYS A 538 -22.46 -13.09 8.03
N GLU A 539 -21.59 -12.09 7.91
CA GLU A 539 -22.01 -10.80 7.33
C GLU A 539 -22.18 -10.96 5.82
N SER A 540 -23.43 -10.86 5.36
CA SER A 540 -23.82 -11.09 3.97
C SER A 540 -24.22 -9.80 3.24
N LYS A 541 -24.02 -8.62 3.84
CA LYS A 541 -24.37 -7.35 3.20
C LYS A 541 -23.34 -6.98 2.15
N LEU A 542 -23.48 -7.53 0.94
CA LEU A 542 -23.02 -6.89 -0.29
C LEU A 542 -23.81 -7.39 -1.52
N THR A 543 -23.97 -6.47 -2.45
CA THR A 543 -24.84 -6.48 -3.64
C THR A 543 -24.70 -7.71 -4.52
N ALA A 544 -25.85 -8.30 -4.89
CA ALA A 544 -25.95 -9.35 -5.91
C ALA A 544 -25.26 -8.91 -7.20
N GLY A 545 -24.12 -9.53 -7.54
CA GLY A 545 -23.42 -9.27 -8.81
C GLY A 545 -21.93 -9.59 -8.81
N THR A 546 -21.25 -9.53 -7.66
CA THR A 546 -19.83 -9.90 -7.56
C THR A 546 -19.72 -11.18 -6.72
N GLY A 547 -19.40 -12.31 -7.34
CA GLY A 547 -19.09 -13.54 -6.59
C GLY A 547 -17.93 -13.29 -5.64
N GLN A 548 -18.23 -13.10 -4.35
CA GLN A 548 -17.25 -12.85 -3.30
C GLN A 548 -17.54 -13.72 -2.09
N PHE A 549 -16.47 -14.16 -1.44
CA PHE A 549 -16.49 -14.98 -0.23
C PHE A 549 -16.65 -14.08 1.01
N GLY A 550 -17.73 -14.25 1.77
CA GLY A 550 -17.85 -13.61 3.08
C GLY A 550 -16.92 -14.31 4.08
N SER A 551 -15.86 -13.63 4.53
CA SER A 551 -14.92 -14.09 5.57
C SER A 551 -15.11 -13.39 6.92
N CYS A 552 -16.12 -12.53 7.03
CA CYS A 552 -16.44 -11.75 8.22
C CYS A 552 -17.66 -12.33 8.94
N PHE A 553 -17.53 -12.48 10.25
CA PHE A 553 -18.55 -13.00 11.13
C PHE A 553 -18.71 -12.05 12.30
N GLU A 554 -19.94 -11.88 12.76
CA GLU A 554 -20.25 -11.06 13.93
C GLU A 554 -21.26 -11.78 14.82
N THR A 555 -21.23 -11.47 16.11
CA THR A 555 -22.24 -11.99 17.03
C THR A 555 -23.58 -11.30 16.81
N VAL A 556 -24.67 -11.96 17.17
CA VAL A 556 -26.04 -11.42 17.00
C VAL A 556 -26.22 -10.07 17.71
N ASP A 557 -25.55 -9.89 18.85
CA ASP A 557 -25.52 -8.64 19.64
C ASP A 557 -24.47 -7.61 19.16
N ALA A 558 -23.75 -7.91 18.07
CA ALA A 558 -22.69 -7.09 17.47
C ALA A 558 -21.54 -6.72 18.43
N ARG A 559 -21.37 -7.46 19.53
CA ARG A 559 -20.29 -7.25 20.51
C ARG A 559 -18.94 -7.76 20.02
N TYR A 560 -18.94 -8.88 19.31
CA TYR A 560 -17.70 -9.49 18.81
C TYR A 560 -17.78 -9.65 17.29
N ALA A 561 -16.66 -9.43 16.62
CA ALA A 561 -16.54 -9.70 15.20
C ALA A 561 -15.20 -10.35 14.88
N VAL A 562 -15.18 -11.24 13.90
CA VAL A 562 -13.99 -11.96 13.43
C VAL A 562 -13.91 -11.84 11.92
N ASN A 563 -12.76 -11.39 11.41
CA ASN A 563 -12.42 -11.46 10.00
C ASN A 563 -11.36 -12.56 9.80
N LEU A 564 -11.76 -13.69 9.23
CA LEU A 564 -10.86 -14.81 8.98
C LEU A 564 -9.78 -14.53 7.94
N PHE A 565 -10.01 -13.59 7.02
CA PHE A 565 -9.03 -13.25 6.01
C PHE A 565 -7.80 -12.55 6.60
N THR A 566 -8.02 -11.66 7.58
CA THR A 566 -6.96 -10.88 8.22
C THR A 566 -6.55 -11.39 9.60
N GLY A 567 -7.37 -12.25 10.22
CA GLY A 567 -7.26 -12.67 11.61
C GLY A 567 -7.70 -11.61 12.62
N ILE A 568 -8.27 -10.49 12.17
CA ILE A 568 -8.68 -9.41 13.08
C ILE A 568 -9.90 -9.86 13.86
N VAL A 569 -9.80 -9.77 15.18
CA VAL A 569 -10.92 -9.93 16.10
C VAL A 569 -11.21 -8.59 16.74
N LEU A 570 -12.48 -8.18 16.71
CA LEU A 570 -12.97 -6.98 17.35
C LEU A 570 -13.78 -7.36 18.60
N THR A 571 -13.57 -6.61 19.68
CA THR A 571 -14.46 -6.58 20.84
C THR A 571 -14.99 -5.16 21.00
N ASP A 572 -16.32 -5.00 21.06
CA ASP A 572 -17.00 -3.69 21.09
C ASP A 572 -16.51 -2.74 19.98
N GLY A 573 -16.24 -3.29 18.78
CA GLY A 573 -15.75 -2.55 17.61
C GLY A 573 -14.25 -2.25 17.60
N ASN A 574 -13.49 -2.63 18.65
CA ASN A 574 -12.06 -2.33 18.77
C ASN A 574 -11.19 -3.59 18.62
N PRO A 575 -10.09 -3.54 17.85
CA PRO A 575 -9.11 -4.62 17.81
C PRO A 575 -8.28 -4.66 19.10
N PRO A 576 -7.61 -5.78 19.42
CA PRO A 576 -6.59 -5.80 20.46
C PRO A 576 -5.43 -4.87 20.08
N GLY A 577 -4.86 -4.16 21.04
CA GLY A 577 -3.77 -3.23 20.76
C GLY A 577 -3.40 -2.35 21.95
N GLY A 578 -2.77 -1.22 21.65
CA GLY A 578 -2.43 -0.20 22.63
C GLY A 578 -3.63 0.69 23.00
N LEU A 579 -3.44 1.55 23.98
CA LEU A 579 -4.41 2.59 24.29
C LEU A 579 -4.49 3.62 23.14
N PRO A 580 -5.67 4.18 22.86
CA PRO A 580 -5.83 5.31 21.94
C PRO A 580 -4.96 6.51 22.34
N THR A 581 -4.51 7.28 21.34
CA THR A 581 -3.65 8.46 21.54
C THR A 581 -4.30 9.48 22.47
N GLU A 582 -5.63 9.62 22.42
CA GLU A 582 -6.39 10.54 23.28
C GLU A 582 -6.25 10.22 24.77
N ILE A 583 -6.08 8.93 25.12
CA ILE A 583 -5.84 8.50 26.51
C ILE A 583 -4.37 8.68 26.87
N LEU A 584 -3.45 8.32 25.96
CA LEU A 584 -2.00 8.41 26.20
C LEU A 584 -1.52 9.85 26.41
N GLU A 585 -2.09 10.79 25.68
CA GLU A 585 -1.76 12.23 25.78
C GLU A 585 -2.50 12.94 26.94
N HIS A 586 -3.45 12.26 27.59
CA HIS A 586 -4.20 12.86 28.68
C HIS A 586 -3.30 13.11 29.90
N GLU A 587 -3.29 14.34 30.43
CA GLU A 587 -2.41 14.77 31.52
C GLU A 587 -2.47 13.82 32.74
N ARG A 588 -3.68 13.50 33.22
CA ARG A 588 -3.88 12.56 34.35
C ARG A 588 -3.37 11.15 34.07
N PHE A 589 -3.39 10.69 32.81
CA PHE A 589 -2.81 9.41 32.45
C PHE A 589 -1.28 9.46 32.60
N SER A 590 -0.66 10.51 32.03
CA SER A 590 0.79 10.74 32.13
C SER A 590 1.27 10.89 33.58
N GLU A 591 0.49 11.54 34.45
CA GLU A 591 0.81 11.62 35.88
C GLU A 591 0.79 10.25 36.60
N LEU A 592 -0.19 9.40 36.27
CA LEU A 592 -0.37 8.09 36.90
C LEU A 592 0.61 7.03 36.37
N PHE A 593 0.80 6.98 35.06
CA PHE A 593 1.48 5.88 34.36
C PHE A 593 2.73 6.31 33.57
N GLY A 594 2.98 7.61 33.43
CA GLY A 594 4.07 8.15 32.62
C GLY A 594 3.85 7.91 31.13
N SER A 595 4.92 7.57 30.41
CA SER A 595 4.89 7.28 28.96
C SER A 595 4.55 5.82 28.64
N ARG A 596 3.87 5.10 29.53
CA ARG A 596 3.57 3.67 29.33
C ARG A 596 2.37 3.51 28.40
N ASN A 597 2.48 2.62 27.42
CA ASN A 597 1.34 2.16 26.64
C ASN A 597 0.96 0.75 27.08
N PHE A 598 -0.32 0.52 27.37
CA PHE A 598 -0.80 -0.77 27.84
C PHE A 598 -1.44 -1.53 26.69
N GLU A 599 -1.11 -2.83 26.60
CA GLU A 599 -1.91 -3.76 25.82
C GLU A 599 -3.28 -3.88 26.47
N VAL A 600 -4.33 -3.57 25.72
CA VAL A 600 -5.72 -3.53 26.18
C VAL A 600 -6.65 -4.32 25.27
N VAL A 601 -7.74 -4.79 25.88
CA VAL A 601 -8.88 -5.40 25.20
C VAL A 601 -10.13 -4.65 25.63
N SER A 602 -11.04 -4.39 24.69
CA SER A 602 -12.31 -3.75 25.05
C SER A 602 -13.19 -4.71 25.84
N ASP A 603 -13.83 -4.22 26.89
CA ASP A 603 -14.75 -4.98 27.73
C ASP A 603 -15.84 -4.05 28.29
N GLY A 604 -17.03 -4.10 27.68
CA GLY A 604 -18.18 -3.33 28.15
C GLY A 604 -18.03 -1.82 27.95
N GLY A 605 -17.37 -1.41 26.86
CA GLY A 605 -17.12 -0.01 26.53
C GLY A 605 -15.91 0.63 27.24
N ALA A 606 -15.21 -0.10 28.11
CA ALA A 606 -13.91 0.28 28.65
C ALA A 606 -12.79 -0.51 27.98
N LEU A 607 -11.56 -0.01 28.07
CA LEU A 607 -10.33 -0.65 27.61
C LEU A 607 -9.59 -1.22 28.82
N ARG A 608 -9.63 -2.54 28.99
CA ARG A 608 -9.04 -3.26 30.11
C ARG A 608 -7.65 -3.74 29.76
N THR A 609 -6.67 -3.59 30.67
CA THR A 609 -5.32 -4.12 30.45
C THR A 609 -5.33 -5.64 30.28
N SER A 610 -4.58 -6.17 29.30
CA SER A 610 -4.41 -7.61 29.10
C SER A 610 -3.56 -8.26 30.19
N ARG A 611 -2.68 -7.49 30.82
CA ARG A 611 -1.76 -7.93 31.87
C ARG A 611 -1.87 -7.05 33.11
N PRO A 612 -1.58 -7.59 34.31
CA PRO A 612 -1.58 -6.80 35.52
C PRO A 612 -0.37 -5.86 35.57
N TYR A 613 -0.59 -4.58 35.84
CA TYR A 613 0.45 -3.63 36.19
C TYR A 613 0.56 -3.55 37.71
N CYS A 614 1.70 -3.99 38.25
CA CYS A 614 1.91 -4.12 39.69
C CYS A 614 0.80 -4.97 40.37
N ASN A 615 0.47 -6.14 39.84
CA ASN A 615 -0.56 -7.04 40.40
C ASN A 615 -2.01 -6.48 40.40
N ARG A 616 -2.30 -5.53 39.51
CA ARG A 616 -3.64 -4.95 39.32
C ARG A 616 -3.96 -4.81 37.84
N PHE A 617 -5.22 -5.03 37.48
CA PHE A 617 -5.73 -4.70 36.16
C PHE A 617 -6.28 -3.28 36.17
N TYR A 618 -6.26 -2.63 35.02
CA TYR A 618 -6.80 -1.27 34.88
C TYR A 618 -7.79 -1.21 33.74
N ASP A 619 -8.90 -0.52 33.97
CA ASP A 619 -9.89 -0.16 32.97
C ASP A 619 -9.76 1.32 32.64
N PHE A 620 -9.73 1.64 31.35
CA PHE A 620 -9.61 2.99 30.83
C PHE A 620 -10.81 3.32 29.94
N ALA A 621 -11.37 4.51 30.10
CA ALA A 621 -12.38 5.04 29.19
C ALA A 621 -12.28 6.56 29.11
N LEU A 622 -12.73 7.13 28.01
CA LEU A 622 -12.86 8.58 27.86
C LEU A 622 -14.35 8.94 27.84
N HIS A 623 -14.82 9.66 28.85
CA HIS A 623 -16.22 10.07 28.96
C HIS A 623 -16.52 11.31 28.10
N THR A 624 -17.81 11.54 27.84
CA THR A 624 -18.31 12.76 27.18
C THR A 624 -17.81 14.00 27.90
N GLY A 625 -17.01 14.83 27.22
CA GLY A 625 -16.33 15.98 27.80
C GLY A 625 -14.79 15.83 27.89
N GLY A 626 -14.24 14.69 27.47
CA GLY A 626 -12.80 14.45 27.45
C GLY A 626 -12.22 14.04 28.81
N GLU A 627 -13.08 13.67 29.77
CA GLU A 627 -12.63 13.24 31.09
C GLU A 627 -12.14 11.79 31.07
N LEU A 628 -10.90 11.59 31.52
CA LEU A 628 -10.31 10.26 31.70
C LEU A 628 -10.94 9.53 32.89
N PHE A 629 -11.49 8.35 32.61
CA PHE A 629 -11.88 7.36 33.60
C PHE A 629 -10.81 6.29 33.74
N VAL A 630 -10.45 6.00 34.99
CA VAL A 630 -9.51 4.94 35.35
C VAL A 630 -10.10 4.14 36.50
N GLN A 631 -10.13 2.81 36.36
CA GLN A 631 -10.52 1.88 37.41
C GLN A 631 -9.40 0.88 37.66
N GLU A 632 -8.90 0.78 38.90
CA GLU A 632 -7.99 -0.26 39.34
C GLU A 632 -8.80 -1.44 39.87
N LEU A 633 -8.49 -2.64 39.37
CA LEU A 633 -9.18 -3.88 39.72
C LEU A 633 -8.22 -4.84 40.41
N ALA A 634 -8.61 -5.27 41.62
CA ALA A 634 -8.07 -6.45 42.27
C ALA A 634 -8.87 -7.67 41.82
N VAL A 635 -8.19 -8.74 41.44
CA VAL A 635 -8.81 -10.01 41.04
C VAL A 635 -8.34 -11.13 41.96
N ASP A 636 -9.24 -12.05 42.26
CA ASP A 636 -8.93 -13.27 42.99
C ASP A 636 -8.24 -14.32 42.08
N PRO A 637 -7.77 -15.47 42.63
CA PRO A 637 -7.17 -16.54 41.82
C PRO A 637 -8.11 -17.12 40.74
N THR A 638 -9.41 -16.87 40.82
CA THR A 638 -10.42 -17.27 39.83
C THR A 638 -10.74 -16.16 38.82
N LEU A 639 -9.93 -15.09 38.79
CA LEU A 639 -10.09 -13.91 37.93
C LEU A 639 -11.40 -13.13 38.14
N ARG A 640 -12.05 -13.30 39.29
CA ARG A 640 -13.20 -12.49 39.68
C ARG A 640 -12.73 -11.24 40.42
N VAL A 641 -13.34 -10.10 40.09
CA VAL A 641 -13.00 -8.82 40.71
C VAL A 641 -13.37 -8.88 42.19
N SER A 642 -12.39 -8.68 43.05
CA SER A 642 -12.53 -8.71 44.51
C SER A 642 -12.53 -7.32 45.15
N SER A 643 -11.98 -6.31 44.47
CA SER A 643 -12.02 -4.92 44.90
C SER A 643 -11.83 -3.99 43.72
N THR A 644 -12.54 -2.86 43.78
CA THR A 644 -12.64 -1.87 42.72
C THR A 644 -12.32 -0.48 43.26
N LEU A 645 -11.34 0.17 42.65
CA LEU A 645 -10.90 1.52 42.99
C LEU A 645 -11.03 2.41 41.76
N GLN A 646 -11.89 3.41 41.83
CA GLN A 646 -12.13 4.34 40.73
C GLN A 646 -11.41 5.65 40.99
N LEU A 647 -10.68 6.15 39.99
CA LEU A 647 -10.08 7.47 40.06
C LEU A 647 -11.18 8.55 40.10
N CYS A 648 -11.16 9.42 41.11
CA CYS A 648 -12.15 10.48 41.24
C CYS A 648 -12.02 11.49 40.08
N SER A 649 -13.15 12.02 39.62
CA SER A 649 -13.22 13.06 38.58
C SER A 649 -12.58 14.37 39.03
N VAL A 650 -12.14 15.20 38.08
CA VAL A 650 -11.61 16.54 38.39
C VAL A 650 -12.70 17.40 39.03
N SER A 651 -13.92 17.32 38.47
CA SER A 651 -15.09 18.00 39.01
C SER A 651 -15.39 17.63 40.47
N TRP A 652 -15.19 16.37 40.85
CA TRP A 652 -15.37 15.92 42.23
C TRP A 652 -14.27 16.46 43.15
N ILE A 653 -13.01 16.47 42.70
CA ILE A 653 -11.89 17.04 43.47
C ILE A 653 -12.06 18.55 43.65
N ASP A 654 -12.56 19.26 42.63
CA ASP A 654 -12.82 20.70 42.69
C ASP A 654 -14.00 21.04 43.61
N ALA A 655 -15.06 20.22 43.62
CA ALA A 655 -16.19 20.36 44.55
C ALA A 655 -15.73 20.26 46.03
N LEU A 656 -14.57 19.63 46.28
CA LEU A 656 -13.97 19.52 47.60
C LEU A 656 -13.07 20.70 47.98
N GLY A 657 -12.94 21.72 47.13
CA GLY A 657 -12.10 22.89 47.37
C GLY A 657 -12.40 23.64 48.67
N GLY A 658 -13.61 23.51 49.22
CA GLY A 658 -14.00 24.06 50.53
C GLY A 658 -13.80 23.09 51.72
N HIS A 659 -13.64 21.80 51.47
CA HIS A 659 -13.53 20.76 52.50
C HIS A 659 -12.10 20.29 52.72
N PHE A 660 -11.26 20.32 51.66
CA PHE A 660 -9.90 19.85 51.73
C PHE A 660 -8.86 20.93 51.37
N PRO A 661 -7.69 20.87 52.02
CA PRO A 661 -6.50 21.60 51.63
C PRO A 661 -6.19 21.57 50.14
N ALA A 662 -5.70 22.68 49.57
CA ALA A 662 -5.14 22.69 48.22
C ALA A 662 -4.03 21.63 48.08
N ARG A 663 -3.18 21.48 49.10
CA ARG A 663 -2.11 20.48 49.14
C ARG A 663 -2.60 19.03 48.98
N LEU A 664 -3.72 18.67 49.62
CA LEU A 664 -4.28 17.32 49.49
C LEU A 664 -4.83 17.09 48.08
N ARG A 665 -5.48 18.10 47.51
CA ARG A 665 -6.03 18.05 46.15
C ARG A 665 -4.93 17.95 45.08
N GLU A 666 -3.82 18.67 45.27
CA GLU A 666 -2.77 18.79 44.25
C GLU A 666 -1.67 17.73 44.34
N LEU A 667 -1.33 17.22 45.54
CA LEU A 667 -0.19 16.29 45.70
C LEU A 667 -0.56 14.81 45.60
N TYR A 668 -1.85 14.46 45.71
CA TYR A 668 -2.32 13.08 45.77
C TYR A 668 -3.26 12.74 44.62
N SER A 669 -3.22 11.49 44.18
CA SER A 669 -4.28 10.87 43.41
C SER A 669 -5.39 10.38 44.35
N HIS A 670 -6.64 10.56 43.96
CA HIS A 670 -7.81 10.29 44.78
C HIS A 670 -8.56 9.09 44.20
N TRP A 671 -8.66 8.02 44.97
CA TRP A 671 -9.24 6.76 44.53
C TRP A 671 -10.45 6.39 45.38
N TYR A 672 -11.64 6.43 44.80
CA TYR A 672 -12.87 5.97 45.42
C TYR A 672 -12.92 4.44 45.45
N TRP A 673 -12.94 3.88 46.65
CA TRP A 673 -13.10 2.46 46.87
C TRP A 673 -14.59 2.13 46.94
N VAL A 674 -15.07 1.43 45.90
CA VAL A 674 -16.49 1.15 45.68
C VAL A 674 -17.07 0.29 46.79
N GLU A 675 -16.39 -0.80 47.19
CA GLU A 675 -16.96 -1.75 48.16
C GLU A 675 -17.01 -1.21 49.60
N ARG A 676 -16.17 -0.23 49.94
CA ARG A 676 -16.09 0.37 51.28
C ARG A 676 -16.61 1.79 51.37
N ASN A 677 -17.04 2.36 50.24
CA ASN A 677 -17.58 3.71 50.14
C ASN A 677 -16.68 4.79 50.79
N CYS A 678 -15.37 4.74 50.48
CA CYS A 678 -14.38 5.67 51.01
C CYS A 678 -13.41 6.13 49.91
N VAL A 679 -12.67 7.21 50.13
CA VAL A 679 -11.69 7.74 49.18
C VAL A 679 -10.29 7.65 49.77
N LEU A 680 -9.39 7.02 49.03
CA LEU A 680 -8.01 6.80 49.41
C LEU A 680 -7.10 7.80 48.70
N PHE A 681 -6.23 8.46 49.45
CA PHE A 681 -5.29 9.45 48.94
C PHE A 681 -3.92 8.79 48.80
N ARG A 682 -3.48 8.64 47.56
CA ARG A 682 -2.25 7.96 47.18
C ARG A 682 -1.30 8.93 46.48
N PRO A 683 0.01 8.65 46.43
CA PRO A 683 0.89 9.39 45.53
C PRO A 683 0.35 9.41 44.09
N LYS A 684 0.74 10.41 43.30
CA LYS A 684 0.25 10.53 41.91
C LYS A 684 0.59 9.33 41.02
N GLN A 685 1.68 8.62 41.27
CA GLN A 685 2.07 7.47 40.46
C GLN A 685 1.29 6.21 40.87
N ALA A 686 0.61 5.54 39.93
CA ALA A 686 -0.25 4.38 40.19
C ALA A 686 0.49 3.19 40.84
N LYS A 687 1.80 3.03 40.57
CA LYS A 687 2.63 1.99 41.21
C LYS A 687 2.79 2.20 42.72
N CYS A 688 2.66 3.43 43.21
CA CYS A 688 2.81 3.80 44.61
C CYS A 688 1.45 3.71 45.31
N ARG A 689 1.24 2.61 46.03
CA ARG A 689 -0.05 2.25 46.63
C ARG A 689 -0.18 2.54 48.12
N GLU A 690 0.80 3.26 48.65
CA GLU A 690 0.79 3.78 50.02
C GLU A 690 -0.37 4.75 50.20
N ILE A 691 -1.06 4.67 51.34
CA ILE A 691 -2.19 5.54 51.65
C ILE A 691 -1.74 6.54 52.70
N PHE A 692 -1.85 7.83 52.38
CA PHE A 692 -1.51 8.91 53.30
C PHE A 692 -2.73 9.50 54.00
N PHE A 693 -3.90 9.45 53.33
CA PHE A 693 -5.15 9.92 53.88
C PHE A 693 -6.32 9.06 53.42
N VAL A 694 -7.37 9.00 54.25
CA VAL A 694 -8.63 8.33 53.94
C VAL A 694 -9.77 9.28 54.22
N ALA A 695 -10.67 9.48 53.24
CA ALA A 695 -11.90 10.21 53.45
C ALA A 695 -13.12 9.28 53.46
N THR A 696 -13.99 9.45 54.45
CA THR A 696 -15.23 8.69 54.63
C THR A 696 -16.40 9.65 54.89
N LEU A 697 -17.62 9.19 54.62
CA LEU A 697 -18.83 9.90 55.05
C LEU A 697 -19.22 9.36 56.43
N ASP A 698 -19.51 10.25 57.37
CA ASP A 698 -20.10 9.86 58.65
C ASP A 698 -21.62 9.63 58.56
N ASP A 699 -22.24 9.20 59.65
CA ASP A 699 -23.69 8.91 59.72
C ASP A 699 -24.57 10.13 59.41
N SER A 700 -24.02 11.34 59.49
CA SER A 700 -24.69 12.60 59.13
C SER A 700 -24.51 13.00 57.67
N GLY A 701 -23.73 12.22 56.91
CA GLY A 701 -23.35 12.50 55.53
C GLY A 701 -22.24 13.55 55.41
N ALA A 702 -21.58 13.93 56.52
CA ALA A 702 -20.46 14.86 56.48
C ALA A 702 -19.16 14.12 56.17
N LEU A 703 -18.34 14.74 55.33
CA LEU A 703 -17.07 14.19 54.89
C LEU A 703 -16.00 14.36 55.97
N GLN A 704 -15.53 13.23 56.52
CA GLN A 704 -14.41 13.16 57.44
C GLN A 704 -13.16 12.71 56.68
N CYS A 705 -12.01 13.31 56.96
CA CYS A 705 -10.73 12.89 56.38
C CYS A 705 -9.73 12.63 57.49
N TYR A 706 -9.06 11.48 57.42
CA TYR A 706 -8.14 10.96 58.41
C TYR A 706 -6.74 10.89 57.82
N GLN A 707 -5.74 11.33 58.59
CA GLN A 707 -4.34 11.19 58.26
C GLN A 707 -3.82 9.84 58.73
N VAL A 708 -3.27 9.06 57.81
CA VAL A 708 -2.69 7.75 58.10
C VAL A 708 -1.29 7.95 58.68
N PRO A 709 -0.99 7.42 59.88
CA PRO A 709 0.35 7.46 60.45
C PRO A 709 1.38 6.85 59.50
N PHE A 710 2.58 7.42 59.43
CA PHE A 710 3.60 6.97 58.48
C PHE A 710 3.91 5.47 58.58
N SER A 711 3.87 4.90 59.79
CA SER A 711 4.05 3.45 60.04
C SER A 711 3.03 2.56 59.34
N ASP A 712 1.81 3.06 59.16
CA ASP A 712 0.65 2.30 58.70
C ASP A 712 0.36 2.54 57.21
N THR A 713 1.05 3.49 56.57
CA THR A 713 0.86 3.85 55.15
C THR A 713 0.98 2.68 54.17
N LYS A 714 1.69 1.60 54.56
CA LYS A 714 1.92 0.39 53.77
C LYS A 714 1.05 -0.80 54.17
N ASP A 715 0.22 -0.64 55.20
CA ASP A 715 -0.66 -1.70 55.66
C ASP A 715 -1.75 -2.01 54.62
N ALA A 716 -2.37 -3.18 54.75
CA ALA A 716 -3.50 -3.56 53.91
C ALA A 716 -4.66 -2.56 54.11
N TYR A 717 -5.38 -2.24 53.03
CA TYR A 717 -6.40 -1.19 53.03
C TYR A 717 -7.50 -1.42 54.08
N GLU A 718 -7.89 -2.69 54.27
CA GLU A 718 -8.86 -3.09 55.29
C GLU A 718 -8.37 -2.83 56.71
N LEU A 719 -7.07 -3.01 56.96
CA LEU A 719 -6.48 -2.79 58.29
C LEU A 719 -6.47 -1.30 58.65
N ILE A 720 -6.14 -0.45 57.66
CA ILE A 720 -6.17 1.01 57.80
C ILE A 720 -7.60 1.48 58.08
N LEU A 721 -8.60 0.95 57.38
CA LEU A 721 -10.02 1.28 57.62
C LEU A 721 -10.49 0.90 59.04
N ASN A 722 -10.07 -0.27 59.54
CA ASN A 722 -10.44 -0.72 60.87
C ASN A 722 -9.81 0.12 62.00
N ARG A 723 -8.73 0.86 61.71
CA ARG A 723 -7.99 1.72 62.67
C ARG A 723 -8.32 3.20 62.55
N LEU A 724 -9.26 3.61 61.69
CA LEU A 724 -9.58 5.03 61.48
C LEU A 724 -9.93 5.78 62.77
N GLY A 725 -10.54 5.11 63.74
CA GLY A 725 -10.87 5.71 65.04
C GLY A 725 -9.66 6.17 65.85
N ASP A 726 -8.48 5.59 65.61
CA ASP A 726 -7.23 5.91 66.30
C ASP A 726 -6.44 7.02 65.57
N TYR A 727 -6.83 7.37 64.35
CA TYR A 727 -6.11 8.31 63.49
C TYR A 727 -6.57 9.75 63.68
N GLU A 728 -5.69 10.68 63.32
CA GLU A 728 -5.98 12.11 63.41
C GLU A 728 -6.90 12.52 62.26
N ARG A 729 -7.95 13.30 62.56
CA ARG A 729 -8.93 13.75 61.58
C ARG A 729 -8.87 15.24 61.30
N PHE A 730 -9.12 15.66 60.07
CA PHE A 730 -9.25 17.06 59.72
C PHE A 730 -10.48 17.69 60.39
N VAL A 731 -10.31 18.92 60.87
CA VAL A 731 -11.39 19.71 61.45
C VAL A 731 -11.70 20.90 60.56
N GLN A 732 -12.99 21.14 60.32
CA GLN A 732 -13.42 22.33 59.58
C GLN A 732 -13.13 23.59 60.39
N LYS A 733 -12.75 24.67 59.70
CA LYS A 733 -12.45 25.96 60.34
C LYS A 733 -13.75 26.55 60.91
N ASP A 734 -13.89 26.51 62.23
CA ASP A 734 -14.95 27.19 62.98
C ASP A 734 -14.43 28.55 63.49
N GLU A 735 -15.33 29.46 63.91
CA GLU A 735 -14.98 30.84 64.32
C GLU A 735 -13.85 30.87 65.37
N SER A 736 -13.87 29.93 66.33
CA SER A 736 -12.85 29.81 67.39
C SER A 736 -11.45 29.38 66.90
N LEU A 737 -11.38 28.64 65.79
CA LEU A 737 -10.13 28.21 65.16
C LEU A 737 -9.58 29.27 64.20
N SER A 738 -10.44 30.17 63.71
CA SER A 738 -10.06 31.23 62.76
C SER A 738 -9.05 32.21 63.37
N ASP A 739 -9.21 32.60 64.64
CA ASP A 739 -8.29 33.51 65.33
C ASP A 739 -6.90 32.89 65.51
N VAL A 740 -6.87 31.61 65.90
CA VAL A 740 -5.64 30.83 66.10
C VAL A 740 -4.90 30.62 64.78
N LEU A 741 -5.62 30.29 63.71
CA LEU A 741 -5.05 30.12 62.37
C LEU A 741 -4.57 31.45 61.78
N GLY A 742 -5.24 32.58 62.06
CA GLY A 742 -4.81 33.91 61.62
C GLY A 742 -3.47 34.38 62.22
N VAL A 743 -3.10 33.86 63.40
CA VAL A 743 -1.75 34.09 63.96
C VAL A 743 -0.70 33.30 63.19
N LEU A 744 -0.98 32.02 62.92
CA LEU A 744 -0.07 31.14 62.16
C LEU A 744 0.04 31.54 60.68
N ALA A 745 -0.98 32.19 60.13
CA ALA A 745 -1.02 32.74 58.77
C ALA A 745 0.12 33.72 58.47
N LYS A 746 0.71 34.33 59.51
CA LYS A 746 1.87 35.22 59.40
C LYS A 746 3.17 34.47 59.07
N PHE A 747 3.22 33.17 59.36
CA PHE A 747 4.40 32.33 59.20
C PHE A 747 4.27 31.35 58.02
N GLU A 748 3.05 30.90 57.74
CA GLU A 748 2.72 29.93 56.71
C GLU A 748 1.43 30.39 56.02
N ASP A 749 1.32 30.22 54.71
CA ASP A 749 0.12 30.65 53.97
C ASP A 749 -1.10 29.85 54.46
N GLU A 750 -2.24 30.53 54.69
CA GLU A 750 -3.46 29.92 55.23
C GLU A 750 -3.96 28.70 54.45
N ARG A 751 -3.57 28.59 53.18
CA ARG A 751 -3.89 27.45 52.31
C ARG A 751 -3.12 26.16 52.68
N PHE A 752 -2.08 26.26 53.51
CA PHE A 752 -1.28 25.12 54.01
C PHE A 752 -1.48 24.84 55.51
N LEU A 753 -2.26 25.66 56.21
CA LEU A 753 -2.56 25.50 57.64
C LEU A 753 -3.78 24.62 57.84
N HIS A 754 -3.56 23.42 58.39
CA HIS A 754 -4.63 22.45 58.58
C HIS A 754 -4.71 21.94 60.02
N PRO A 755 -5.85 22.18 60.69
CA PRO A 755 -6.07 21.66 62.02
C PRO A 755 -6.52 20.20 61.94
N LEU A 756 -5.80 19.36 62.66
CA LEU A 756 -6.07 17.94 62.88
C LEU A 756 -6.58 17.76 64.31
N LYS A 757 -7.34 16.70 64.55
CA LYS A 757 -7.83 16.32 65.88
C LYS A 757 -7.53 14.86 66.14
N SER A 758 -6.82 14.57 67.23
CA SER A 758 -6.55 13.21 67.65
C SER A 758 -7.80 12.51 68.20
N ALA A 759 -7.75 11.18 68.33
CA ALA A 759 -8.79 10.37 68.96
C ALA A 759 -9.11 10.84 70.40
N ASP A 760 -8.08 11.28 71.14
CA ASP A 760 -8.20 11.84 72.49
C ASP A 760 -8.76 13.27 72.52
N GLY A 761 -9.06 13.86 71.36
CA GLY A 761 -9.67 15.17 71.20
C GLY A 761 -8.70 16.35 71.17
N VAL A 762 -7.39 16.11 71.14
CA VAL A 762 -6.35 17.16 71.09
C VAL A 762 -6.27 17.74 69.67
N MET A 763 -6.32 19.06 69.56
CA MET A 763 -6.17 19.76 68.29
C MET A 763 -4.69 19.96 67.97
N LYS A 764 -4.28 19.65 66.74
CA LYS A 764 -2.93 19.84 66.23
C LYS A 764 -2.95 20.71 64.99
N VAL A 765 -1.95 21.57 64.81
CA VAL A 765 -1.76 22.36 63.59
C VAL A 765 -0.34 22.15 63.09
N GLU A 766 -0.21 21.63 61.88
CA GLU A 766 1.07 21.41 61.23
C GLU A 766 1.46 22.63 60.38
N LEU A 767 2.76 22.98 60.39
CA LEU A 767 3.42 23.92 59.49
C LEU A 767 4.34 23.16 58.52
N PRO A 768 3.85 22.73 57.35
CA PRO A 768 4.55 21.76 56.52
C PRO A 768 5.92 22.20 56.01
N ARG A 769 6.10 23.49 55.66
CA ARG A 769 7.38 23.99 55.14
C ARG A 769 8.45 24.09 56.23
N PHE A 770 8.02 24.27 57.47
CA PHE A 770 8.90 24.41 58.62
C PHE A 770 9.09 23.10 59.40
N LYS A 771 8.31 22.06 59.09
CA LYS A 771 8.30 20.75 59.80
C LYS A 771 8.06 20.92 61.31
N LEU A 772 7.13 21.80 61.67
CA LEU A 772 6.73 22.07 63.05
C LEU A 772 5.28 21.67 63.26
N THR A 773 4.98 21.14 64.44
CA THR A 773 3.63 20.74 64.84
C THR A 773 3.30 21.40 66.17
N PHE A 774 2.14 22.03 66.24
CA PHE A 774 1.66 22.65 67.48
C PHE A 774 0.41 21.93 67.96
N CYS A 775 0.37 21.54 69.22
CA CYS A 775 -0.85 21.11 69.90
C CYS A 775 -1.54 22.33 70.52
N LEU A 776 -2.87 22.37 70.52
CA LEU A 776 -3.64 23.32 71.31
C LEU A 776 -4.04 22.67 72.63
N ASN A 777 -3.66 23.30 73.74
CA ASN A 777 -4.09 22.86 75.06
C ASN A 777 -5.56 23.25 75.35
N GLN A 778 -6.08 22.90 76.53
CA GLN A 778 -7.48 23.14 76.91
C GLN A 778 -7.89 24.64 76.88
N SER A 779 -6.90 25.55 76.88
CA SER A 779 -7.09 27.00 76.76
C SER A 779 -6.83 27.55 75.34
N MET A 780 -6.72 26.68 74.33
CA MET A 780 -6.44 27.05 72.93
C MET A 780 -5.09 27.78 72.74
N GLN A 781 -4.10 27.49 73.59
CA GLN A 781 -2.74 28.01 73.46
C GLN A 781 -1.82 26.98 72.78
N PHE A 782 -0.84 27.47 72.02
CA PHE A 782 0.12 26.62 71.31
C PHE A 782 1.15 25.99 72.25
N GLU A 783 1.29 24.67 72.15
CA GLU A 783 2.41 23.90 72.70
C GLU A 783 3.12 23.21 71.53
N SER A 784 4.42 23.48 71.33
CA SER A 784 5.18 22.81 70.27
C SER A 784 5.42 21.34 70.64
N VAL A 785 5.19 20.45 69.69
CA VAL A 785 5.43 19.01 69.86
C VAL A 785 6.94 18.72 69.85
N GLU A 786 7.71 19.46 69.03
CA GLU A 786 9.14 19.28 68.84
C GLU A 786 9.99 20.04 69.88
N HIS A 787 9.47 21.15 70.39
CA HIS A 787 10.14 21.95 71.42
C HIS A 787 9.25 22.07 72.67
N LYS A 788 9.61 21.31 73.72
CA LYS A 788 8.98 21.38 75.05
C LYS A 788 9.43 22.62 75.84
N GLY A 789 9.48 23.78 75.18
CA GLY A 789 9.92 25.06 75.74
C GLY A 789 8.75 25.98 75.98
#